data_AF-A0A2E7D9V2-F1
#
_entry.id   AF-A0A2E7D9V2-F1
#
_cell.length_a   1.000
_cell.length_b   1.000
_cell.length_c   1.000
_cell.angle_alpha   90.00
_cell.angle_beta   90.00
_cell.angle_gamma   90.00
#
_symmetry.space_group_name_H-M   'P 1'
#
loop_
_entity.id
_entity.type
_entity.pdbx_description
1 polymer ?
#
loop_
_entity_poly.entity_id
_entity_poly.type
_entity_poly.pdbx_seq_one_letter_code
_entity_poly.pdbx_strand_id
1 'polypeptide(L)'
;MRVQRFPTILLIVVCLICQAIRAEEQVGSRFAYLDELNPYYPHGSFPKLTTPMWIGEEGVDAVILLSIDDMGGPSFRPRFDVSPEAFSRFLEPMVERLKKIDGRAPLAIMTCQTPPKNSTLPRFLKDGLSLDCHTFTHRFPFFRSNEGHGPDKALKFARLDYLACMENLFGVPGNRPVAHRMPGCDAQNSVSPRFYTEVFPLRTSDGRFLTCDTSICTWFPSSDTSLPREWRYDADGRPRFDKFVDNIPQTRHFVNSIENFPYPYVINNTIWEFPVTIPCDSHGVHQHRPQSDKTADDWKRAVDICVEKQGLMNVLFHTIGYIKNSQVVDVIDYADRTYGRRVKFLNCREIYDRLTKNALGGVPLRSKSGDDNGVRLLDVNADGFLDVVISNSKQQTTRLWSPREKRWREISFPVQVVTAEDTDIPLNLGARFLIAGPNGEAAVAVANKRQRGLWSFEKGEWQKLKTSFPERVDGQPLLTIADGKDRGVRFRDLNSDGLSDLIVNNDSQNAVFLWDKQKSNWQRASFALPARACLVDKNGADQGLRFVDLDDDSHDDLVLSNDREYWVRLFQSASEGWSKRTRNGKPGDPEFLPKIVRQGKLNGVWFHSDAMVLQNEYTIKNKDYIIRIPFADLLDAGK
;
A
#
# COMPACT_ATOMS: atom_id res chain seq x y z
N MET A 1 -71.51 -14.31 33.04
CA MET A 1 -70.36 -14.57 33.94
C MET A 1 -69.32 -15.35 33.15
N ARG A 2 -68.05 -14.95 33.25
CA ARG A 2 -66.97 -15.14 32.27
C ARG A 2 -66.70 -16.58 31.82
N VAL A 3 -66.53 -16.75 30.51
CA VAL A 3 -65.93 -17.93 29.86
C VAL A 3 -64.54 -17.53 29.35
N GLN A 4 -63.54 -18.35 29.68
CA GLN A 4 -62.18 -18.29 29.16
C GLN A 4 -62.14 -18.55 27.64
N ARG A 5 -61.34 -17.77 26.91
CA ARG A 5 -60.56 -18.25 25.75
C ARG A 5 -59.26 -17.43 25.64
N PHE A 6 -58.15 -18.13 25.47
CA PHE A 6 -56.83 -17.58 25.10
C PHE A 6 -56.89 -16.89 23.73
N PRO A 7 -56.00 -15.92 23.50
CA PRO A 7 -55.34 -15.83 22.22
C PRO A 7 -53.81 -15.81 22.33
N THR A 8 -53.24 -16.62 21.43
CA THR A 8 -51.89 -16.66 20.90
C THR A 8 -51.23 -15.28 20.79
N ILE A 9 -50.14 -15.07 21.51
CA ILE A 9 -49.24 -13.92 21.28
C ILE A 9 -48.20 -14.35 20.25
N LEU A 10 -48.34 -13.81 19.05
CA LEU A 10 -47.35 -13.84 17.98
C LEU A 10 -46.17 -12.94 18.40
N LEU A 11 -45.07 -13.56 18.84
CA LEU A 11 -43.82 -12.84 19.12
C LEU A 11 -43.10 -12.60 17.79
N ILE A 12 -43.32 -11.44 17.18
CA ILE A 12 -42.49 -10.97 16.07
C ILE A 12 -41.14 -10.56 16.66
N VAL A 13 -40.16 -11.47 16.59
CA VAL A 13 -38.75 -11.14 16.80
C VAL A 13 -38.28 -10.43 15.55
N VAL A 14 -38.35 -9.09 15.54
CA VAL A 14 -37.56 -8.28 14.61
C VAL A 14 -36.11 -8.38 15.09
N CYS A 15 -35.35 -9.33 14.53
CA CYS A 15 -33.90 -9.26 14.53
C CYS A 15 -33.50 -8.04 13.69
N LEU A 16 -33.41 -6.87 14.33
CA LEU A 16 -32.60 -5.78 13.83
C LEU A 16 -31.14 -6.25 13.91
N ILE A 17 -30.69 -6.89 12.84
CA ILE A 17 -29.28 -7.05 12.53
C ILE A 17 -28.78 -5.62 12.30
N CYS A 18 -28.31 -4.96 13.35
CA CYS A 18 -27.35 -3.88 13.21
C CYS A 18 -26.03 -4.52 12.78
N GLN A 19 -25.95 -4.93 11.51
CA GLN A 19 -24.68 -4.94 10.82
C GLN A 19 -24.24 -3.48 10.82
N ALA A 20 -23.14 -3.20 11.53
CA ALA A 20 -22.39 -2.00 11.28
C ALA A 20 -21.96 -2.08 9.82
N ILE A 21 -22.69 -1.39 8.94
CA ILE A 21 -22.27 -1.12 7.58
C ILE A 21 -21.05 -0.21 7.73
N ARG A 22 -19.87 -0.81 7.90
CA ARG A 22 -18.65 -0.15 7.44
C ARG A 22 -18.86 0.03 5.95
N ALA A 23 -18.65 1.24 5.43
CA ALA A 23 -18.78 1.56 4.02
C ALA A 23 -18.17 0.40 3.19
N GLU A 24 -19.03 -0.39 2.55
CA GLU A 24 -18.56 -1.36 1.58
C GLU A 24 -17.90 -0.54 0.49
N GLU A 25 -16.63 -0.85 0.20
CA GLU A 25 -15.93 -0.30 -0.96
C GLU A 25 -16.89 -0.31 -2.14
N GLN A 26 -17.12 0.84 -2.79
CA GLN A 26 -17.97 0.91 -3.98
C GLN A 26 -17.48 -0.18 -4.95
N VAL A 27 -18.25 -1.26 -5.07
CA VAL A 27 -17.79 -2.48 -5.75
C VAL A 27 -17.32 -2.16 -7.17
N GLY A 28 -18.03 -1.25 -7.86
CA GLY A 28 -17.68 -0.81 -9.21
C GLY A 28 -16.43 0.09 -9.31
N SER A 29 -15.87 0.56 -8.20
CA SER A 29 -14.62 1.35 -8.12
C SER A 29 -13.41 0.55 -7.62
N ARG A 30 -13.56 -0.74 -7.25
CA ARG A 30 -12.53 -1.51 -6.51
C ARG A 30 -11.17 -1.72 -7.19
N PHE A 31 -11.01 -1.35 -8.47
CA PHE A 31 -9.71 -1.36 -9.18
C PHE A 31 -9.06 0.02 -9.31
N ALA A 32 -9.64 1.05 -8.69
CA ALA A 32 -9.12 2.41 -8.67
C ALA A 32 -7.65 2.51 -8.25
N TYR A 33 -7.24 1.70 -7.28
CA TYR A 33 -5.88 1.70 -6.74
C TYR A 33 -4.79 1.38 -7.78
N LEU A 34 -5.12 0.70 -8.90
CA LEU A 34 -4.16 0.40 -9.97
C LEU A 34 -3.78 1.63 -10.80
N ASP A 35 -4.62 2.68 -10.76
CA ASP A 35 -4.43 3.94 -11.49
C ASP A 35 -3.97 5.09 -10.57
N GLU A 36 -3.89 4.85 -9.27
CA GLU A 36 -3.55 5.82 -8.24
C GLU A 36 -2.14 5.63 -7.67
N LEU A 37 -1.61 6.69 -7.07
CA LEU A 37 -0.31 6.69 -6.40
C LEU A 37 -0.47 6.82 -4.87
N ASN A 38 -1.49 6.15 -4.33
CA ASN A 38 -1.77 6.09 -2.91
C ASN A 38 -1.15 4.80 -2.34
N PRO A 39 -0.18 4.85 -1.40
CA PRO A 39 0.40 3.64 -0.81
C PRO A 39 -0.43 3.07 0.36
N TYR A 40 -1.50 3.75 0.78
CA TYR A 40 -2.36 3.38 1.92
C TYR A 40 -3.74 2.84 1.50
N TYR A 41 -3.89 2.36 0.26
CA TYR A 41 -5.17 1.85 -0.24
C TYR A 41 -5.67 0.56 0.43
N PRO A 42 -4.84 -0.36 0.97
CA PRO A 42 -5.38 -1.59 1.55
C PRO A 42 -6.11 -1.34 2.87
N HIS A 43 -7.17 -2.11 3.10
CA HIS A 43 -7.98 -2.13 4.33
C HIS A 43 -8.42 -3.56 4.64
N GLY A 44 -9.05 -3.79 5.79
CA GLY A 44 -9.38 -5.14 6.28
C GLY A 44 -10.29 -6.00 5.40
N SER A 45 -10.99 -5.41 4.42
CA SER A 45 -11.81 -6.13 3.43
C SER A 45 -11.19 -6.20 2.04
N PHE A 46 -10.02 -5.57 1.82
CA PHE A 46 -9.29 -5.68 0.56
C PHE A 46 -8.90 -7.14 0.27
N PRO A 47 -8.86 -7.60 -0.99
CA PRO A 47 -8.51 -8.98 -1.32
C PRO A 47 -7.13 -9.40 -0.79
N LYS A 48 -7.03 -10.65 -0.34
CA LYS A 48 -5.89 -11.12 0.45
C LYS A 48 -4.80 -11.72 -0.43
N LEU A 49 -3.54 -11.49 -0.05
CA LEU A 49 -2.37 -12.24 -0.53
C LEU A 49 -1.80 -13.10 0.60
N THR A 50 -2.54 -14.14 0.97
CA THR A 50 -2.18 -15.04 2.09
C THR A 50 -0.86 -15.78 1.85
N THR A 51 -0.17 -16.14 2.93
CA THR A 51 1.11 -16.86 2.89
C THR A 51 1.11 -18.12 2.01
N PRO A 52 0.08 -19.00 2.04
CA PRO A 52 0.00 -20.16 1.14
C PRO A 52 0.11 -19.83 -0.36
N MET A 53 -0.27 -18.62 -0.77
CA MET A 53 -0.24 -18.18 -2.18
C MET A 53 1.18 -17.98 -2.69
N TRP A 54 2.14 -17.69 -1.82
CA TRP A 54 3.50 -17.29 -2.23
C TRP A 54 4.62 -18.04 -1.51
N ILE A 55 4.38 -18.70 -0.38
CA ILE A 55 5.42 -19.38 0.39
C ILE A 55 6.07 -20.53 -0.39
N GLY A 56 5.28 -21.28 -1.16
CA GLY A 56 5.75 -22.44 -1.92
C GLY A 56 6.14 -23.65 -1.07
N GLU A 57 5.66 -23.71 0.18
CA GLU A 57 5.91 -24.78 1.16
C GLU A 57 4.56 -25.20 1.76
N GLU A 58 4.19 -26.48 1.63
CA GLU A 58 2.90 -26.98 2.11
C GLU A 58 2.83 -26.95 3.65
N GLY A 59 1.67 -26.54 4.17
CA GLY A 59 1.41 -26.54 5.61
C GLY A 59 1.97 -25.33 6.37
N VAL A 60 2.58 -24.36 5.68
CA VAL A 60 2.91 -23.05 6.25
C VAL A 60 1.71 -22.12 6.10
N ASP A 61 1.18 -21.65 7.22
CA ASP A 61 0.06 -20.72 7.28
C ASP A 61 0.52 -19.27 7.38
N ALA A 62 1.60 -18.98 8.09
CA ALA A 62 2.08 -17.61 8.29
C ALA A 62 3.60 -17.48 8.22
N VAL A 63 4.05 -16.25 7.95
CA VAL A 63 5.46 -15.89 7.99
C VAL A 63 5.71 -14.85 9.07
N ILE A 64 6.81 -15.02 9.80
CA ILE A 64 7.34 -14.00 10.71
C ILE A 64 8.62 -13.43 10.10
N LEU A 65 8.63 -12.14 9.84
CA LEU A 65 9.82 -11.35 9.51
C LEU A 65 10.31 -10.70 10.81
N LEU A 66 11.47 -11.15 11.31
CA LEU A 66 12.18 -10.44 12.36
C LEU A 66 13.07 -9.39 11.71
N SER A 67 12.89 -8.13 12.10
CA SER A 67 13.61 -7.01 11.52
C SER A 67 14.11 -6.06 12.60
N ILE A 68 15.39 -5.70 12.50
CA ILE A 68 16.07 -4.83 13.47
C ILE A 68 16.63 -3.60 12.78
N ASP A 69 16.38 -2.43 13.37
CA ASP A 69 16.74 -1.14 12.79
C ASP A 69 18.03 -0.56 13.37
N ASP A 70 18.58 0.43 12.68
CA ASP A 70 19.71 1.28 13.11
C ASP A 70 21.10 0.62 13.14
N MET A 71 21.37 -0.39 12.30
CA MET A 71 22.75 -0.85 12.19
C MET A 71 23.62 0.19 11.49
N GLY A 72 24.63 0.66 12.25
CA GLY A 72 25.44 1.81 11.89
C GLY A 72 24.65 3.11 11.90
N GLY A 73 25.37 4.23 11.87
CA GLY A 73 24.74 5.53 11.86
C GLY A 73 25.80 6.62 11.78
N PRO A 74 25.43 7.87 11.49
CA PRO A 74 26.40 8.95 11.46
C PRO A 74 27.01 9.15 12.86
N SER A 75 28.33 9.31 12.93
CA SER A 75 29.05 9.52 14.20
C SER A 75 28.58 10.76 14.99
N PHE A 76 27.97 11.75 14.32
CA PHE A 76 27.34 12.90 14.97
C PHE A 76 26.02 12.57 15.68
N ARG A 77 25.51 11.34 15.58
CA ARG A 77 24.42 10.79 16.38
C ARG A 77 24.85 9.48 17.07
N PRO A 78 25.70 9.55 18.11
CA PRO A 78 26.32 8.37 18.72
C PRO A 78 25.32 7.33 19.24
N ARG A 79 24.10 7.74 19.60
CA ARG A 79 23.02 6.84 20.02
C ARG A 79 22.64 5.82 18.94
N PHE A 80 22.78 6.19 17.66
CA PHE A 80 22.41 5.37 16.50
C PHE A 80 23.65 4.85 15.75
N ASP A 81 24.87 5.15 16.21
CA ASP A 81 26.11 4.64 15.62
C ASP A 81 26.50 3.31 16.27
N VAL A 82 25.72 2.27 15.98
CA VAL A 82 25.88 0.94 16.58
C VAL A 82 26.60 0.01 15.61
N SER A 83 27.76 -0.53 16.01
CA SER A 83 28.62 -1.31 15.12
C SER A 83 28.04 -2.70 14.76
N PRO A 84 28.46 -3.31 13.64
CA PRO A 84 28.11 -4.70 13.31
C PRO A 84 28.41 -5.69 14.44
N GLU A 85 29.49 -5.51 15.20
CA GLU A 85 29.85 -6.37 16.32
C GLU A 85 28.87 -6.24 17.49
N ALA A 86 28.35 -5.04 17.74
CA ALA A 86 27.33 -4.81 18.76
C ALA A 86 25.99 -5.47 18.37
N PHE A 87 25.59 -5.35 17.10
CA PHE A 87 24.45 -6.09 16.55
C PHE A 87 24.64 -7.58 16.69
N SER A 88 25.82 -8.09 16.32
CA SER A 88 26.16 -9.52 16.42
C SER A 88 25.95 -10.07 17.83
N ARG A 89 26.46 -9.36 18.86
CA ARG A 89 26.27 -9.77 20.27
C ARG A 89 24.82 -9.74 20.71
N PHE A 90 24.06 -8.72 20.30
CA PHE A 90 22.65 -8.62 20.66
C PHE A 90 21.82 -9.75 20.03
N LEU A 91 22.08 -10.04 18.75
CA LEU A 91 21.33 -11.00 17.94
C LEU A 91 21.72 -12.46 18.20
N GLU A 92 22.89 -12.74 18.79
CA GLU A 92 23.41 -14.10 18.99
C GLU A 92 22.37 -15.09 19.56
N PRO A 93 21.59 -14.77 20.62
CA PRO A 93 20.57 -15.70 21.12
C PRO A 93 19.45 -16.02 20.12
N MET A 94 19.03 -15.04 19.32
CA MET A 94 18.03 -15.24 18.25
C MET A 94 18.61 -16.09 17.12
N VAL A 95 19.85 -15.80 16.70
CA VAL A 95 20.54 -16.54 15.64
C VAL A 95 20.69 -18.00 16.02
N GLU A 96 21.18 -18.29 17.22
CA GLU A 96 21.33 -19.66 17.72
C GLU A 96 19.99 -20.38 17.84
N ARG A 97 18.93 -19.67 18.23
CA ARG A 97 17.60 -20.27 18.31
C ARG A 97 17.01 -20.59 16.94
N LEU A 98 17.04 -19.65 16.00
CA LEU A 98 16.51 -19.85 14.65
C LEU A 98 17.25 -20.97 13.91
N LYS A 99 18.58 -21.07 14.08
CA LYS A 99 19.36 -22.18 13.51
C LYS A 99 18.94 -23.55 14.03
N LYS A 100 18.48 -23.64 15.28
CA LYS A 100 17.91 -24.90 15.81
C LYS A 100 16.56 -25.26 15.18
N ILE A 101 15.80 -24.27 14.71
CA ILE A 101 14.50 -24.48 14.04
C ILE A 101 14.71 -24.89 12.57
N ASP A 102 15.49 -24.11 11.84
CA ASP A 102 15.50 -24.14 10.36
C ASP A 102 16.92 -24.20 9.77
N GLY A 103 17.94 -24.48 10.58
CA GLY A 103 19.35 -24.55 10.15
C GLY A 103 19.98 -23.20 9.76
N ARG A 104 19.19 -22.12 9.76
CA ARG A 104 19.54 -20.75 9.36
C ARG A 104 18.92 -19.75 10.34
N ALA A 105 19.35 -18.50 10.28
CA ALA A 105 18.81 -17.39 11.06
C ALA A 105 18.27 -16.27 10.13
N PRO A 106 17.08 -16.47 9.53
CA PRO A 106 16.49 -15.48 8.64
C PRO A 106 15.97 -14.27 9.44
N LEU A 107 16.78 -13.21 9.47
CA LEU A 107 16.49 -11.94 10.12
C LEU A 107 17.00 -10.79 9.23
N ALA A 108 16.24 -9.71 9.12
CA ALA A 108 16.61 -8.54 8.33
C ALA A 108 17.22 -7.44 9.22
N ILE A 109 18.41 -6.97 8.87
CA ILE A 109 19.05 -5.82 9.52
C ILE A 109 18.88 -4.60 8.62
N MET A 110 18.06 -3.64 9.05
CA MET A 110 17.93 -2.34 8.38
C MET A 110 19.15 -1.50 8.75
N THR A 111 19.99 -1.27 7.75
CA THR A 111 21.35 -0.75 7.90
C THR A 111 21.42 0.65 7.34
N CYS A 112 21.90 1.61 8.12
CA CYS A 112 22.14 2.96 7.63
C CYS A 112 23.44 3.04 6.84
N GLN A 113 24.56 2.65 7.47
CA GLN A 113 25.86 2.58 6.83
C GLN A 113 26.76 1.54 7.50
N THR A 114 27.63 0.90 6.72
CA THR A 114 28.60 -0.07 7.25
C THR A 114 29.89 -0.08 6.42
N PRO A 115 31.08 -0.28 7.02
CA PRO A 115 32.29 -0.53 6.25
C PRO A 115 32.12 -1.82 5.42
N PRO A 116 32.14 -1.78 4.08
CA PRO A 116 31.76 -2.95 3.27
C PRO A 116 32.65 -4.19 3.48
N LYS A 117 33.86 -4.00 4.01
CA LYS A 117 34.84 -5.06 4.31
C LYS A 117 34.92 -5.41 5.80
N ASN A 118 33.96 -4.99 6.61
CA ASN A 118 33.89 -5.40 8.02
C ASN A 118 33.76 -6.94 8.10
N SER A 119 34.57 -7.57 8.97
CA SER A 119 34.69 -9.03 9.07
C SER A 119 33.46 -9.74 9.65
N THR A 120 32.56 -9.00 10.29
CA THR A 120 31.30 -9.52 10.83
C THR A 120 30.26 -9.77 9.74
N LEU A 121 30.23 -8.95 8.67
CA LEU A 121 29.18 -9.00 7.65
C LEU A 121 29.12 -10.34 6.88
N PRO A 122 30.25 -10.95 6.46
CA PRO A 122 30.20 -12.27 5.84
C PRO A 122 29.59 -13.35 6.73
N ARG A 123 29.78 -13.26 8.06
CA ARG A 123 29.14 -14.19 9.02
C ARG A 123 27.63 -13.98 9.06
N PHE A 124 27.15 -12.73 9.09
CA PHE A 124 25.72 -12.45 9.02
C PHE A 124 25.08 -13.09 7.79
N LEU A 125 25.67 -12.87 6.61
CA LEU A 125 25.14 -13.41 5.36
C LEU A 125 25.19 -14.94 5.33
N LYS A 126 26.27 -15.56 5.84
CA LYS A 126 26.42 -17.01 5.95
C LYS A 126 25.38 -17.63 6.89
N ASP A 127 25.08 -16.94 8.00
CA ASP A 127 24.13 -17.41 9.00
C ASP A 127 22.66 -17.25 8.54
N GLY A 128 22.41 -16.48 7.47
CA GLY A 128 21.09 -16.31 6.84
C GLY A 128 20.44 -14.95 7.07
N LEU A 129 21.17 -13.99 7.66
CA LEU A 129 20.68 -12.63 7.85
C LEU A 129 20.77 -11.83 6.53
N SER A 130 19.92 -10.81 6.37
CA SER A 130 20.03 -9.83 5.28
C SER A 130 20.42 -8.45 5.80
N LEU A 131 21.09 -7.66 4.94
CA LEU A 131 21.40 -6.25 5.19
C LEU A 131 20.62 -5.41 4.17
N ASP A 132 19.65 -4.66 4.66
CA ASP A 132 18.70 -3.88 3.85
C ASP A 132 18.79 -2.38 4.19
N CYS A 133 18.22 -1.51 3.36
CA CYS A 133 18.45 -0.06 3.38
C CYS A 133 17.68 0.66 4.49
N HIS A 134 18.36 1.46 5.31
CA HIS A 134 17.73 2.33 6.31
C HIS A 134 18.15 3.80 6.18
N THR A 135 18.52 4.22 4.96
CA THR A 135 19.06 5.55 4.61
C THR A 135 20.41 5.85 5.26
N PHE A 136 21.28 6.62 4.59
CA PHE A 136 22.69 6.68 4.98
C PHE A 136 22.93 7.42 6.31
N THR A 137 22.19 8.51 6.55
CA THR A 137 22.35 9.35 7.75
C THR A 137 21.21 9.21 8.75
N HIS A 138 20.35 8.20 8.59
CA HIS A 138 19.16 8.00 9.44
C HIS A 138 18.35 9.31 9.54
N ARG A 139 17.95 9.86 8.38
CA ARG A 139 17.20 11.13 8.35
C ARG A 139 15.75 10.91 8.72
N PHE A 140 15.32 11.57 9.79
CA PHE A 140 13.91 11.66 10.18
C PHE A 140 13.55 13.06 10.70
N PRO A 141 12.36 13.58 10.37
CA PRO A 141 11.54 13.15 9.23
C PRO A 141 12.34 13.16 7.92
N PHE A 142 12.04 12.25 7.01
CA PHE A 142 12.91 11.94 5.89
C PHE A 142 13.24 13.15 4.99
N PHE A 143 12.24 13.98 4.70
CA PHE A 143 12.38 15.19 3.88
C PHE A 143 12.83 16.44 4.64
N ARG A 144 13.30 16.31 5.89
CA ARG A 144 13.77 17.47 6.67
C ARG A 144 14.82 18.30 5.92
N SER A 145 14.74 19.62 6.06
CA SER A 145 15.82 20.52 5.64
C SER A 145 17.03 20.39 6.56
N ASN A 146 18.23 20.36 5.98
CA ASN A 146 19.47 20.57 6.72
C ASN A 146 19.60 22.05 7.14
N GLU A 147 20.35 22.34 8.20
CA GLU A 147 20.55 23.72 8.68
C GLU A 147 21.06 24.64 7.56
N GLY A 148 20.48 25.85 7.46
CA GLY A 148 20.84 26.84 6.44
C GLY A 148 20.43 26.47 5.00
N HIS A 149 19.60 25.44 4.80
CA HIS A 149 19.17 25.00 3.48
C HIS A 149 17.66 25.08 3.29
N GLY A 150 17.25 25.55 2.11
CA GLY A 150 15.85 25.63 1.72
C GLY A 150 15.26 24.27 1.29
N PRO A 151 13.94 24.21 1.10
CA PRO A 151 13.19 23.01 0.74
C PRO A 151 13.70 22.25 -0.49
N ASP A 152 14.02 22.92 -1.61
CA ASP A 152 14.51 22.23 -2.83
C ASP A 152 15.83 21.49 -2.60
N LYS A 153 16.69 22.03 -1.71
CA LYS A 153 17.91 21.35 -1.29
C LYS A 153 17.59 20.14 -0.42
N ALA A 154 16.55 20.20 0.41
CA ALA A 154 16.13 19.08 1.28
C ALA A 154 15.74 17.85 0.45
N LEU A 155 14.91 17.99 -0.58
CA LEU A 155 14.58 16.88 -1.48
C LEU A 155 15.83 16.33 -2.19
N LYS A 156 16.73 17.20 -2.65
CA LYS A 156 17.99 16.77 -3.26
C LYS A 156 18.83 15.94 -2.29
N PHE A 157 18.97 16.38 -1.04
CA PHE A 157 19.65 15.58 -0.01
C PHE A 157 18.93 14.27 0.25
N ALA A 158 17.60 14.29 0.20
CA ALA A 158 16.80 13.08 0.39
C ALA A 158 17.13 11.96 -0.59
N ARG A 159 17.23 12.32 -1.86
CA ARG A 159 17.67 11.43 -2.92
C ARG A 159 19.10 10.94 -2.72
N LEU A 160 20.03 11.85 -2.40
CA LEU A 160 21.44 11.51 -2.25
C LEU A 160 21.71 10.57 -1.07
N ASP A 161 20.99 10.74 0.04
CA ASP A 161 21.14 9.91 1.24
C ASP A 161 20.59 8.50 1.06
N TYR A 162 19.46 8.37 0.35
CA TYR A 162 18.93 7.06 -0.05
C TYR A 162 19.92 6.34 -0.99
N LEU A 163 20.41 7.05 -2.02
CA LEU A 163 21.39 6.51 -2.97
C LEU A 163 22.72 6.13 -2.29
N ALA A 164 23.22 6.94 -1.36
CA ALA A 164 24.45 6.65 -0.63
C ALA A 164 24.33 5.36 0.20
N CYS A 165 23.18 5.12 0.82
CA CYS A 165 22.90 3.87 1.53
C CYS A 165 22.88 2.67 0.58
N MET A 166 22.18 2.79 -0.54
CA MET A 166 22.18 1.75 -1.58
C MET A 166 23.59 1.43 -2.08
N GLU A 167 24.37 2.44 -2.47
CA GLU A 167 25.75 2.26 -2.94
C GLU A 167 26.63 1.58 -1.88
N ASN A 168 26.46 1.97 -0.60
CA ASN A 168 27.17 1.34 0.51
C ASN A 168 26.82 -0.15 0.67
N LEU A 169 25.52 -0.48 0.67
CA LEU A 169 25.03 -1.84 0.92
C LEU A 169 25.25 -2.79 -0.24
N PHE A 170 25.09 -2.31 -1.47
CA PHE A 170 25.43 -3.08 -2.65
C PHE A 170 26.96 -3.25 -2.82
N GLY A 171 27.76 -2.43 -2.12
CA GLY A 171 29.22 -2.59 -2.03
C GLY A 171 29.68 -3.70 -1.07
N VAL A 172 28.81 -4.22 -0.21
CA VAL A 172 29.12 -5.32 0.72
C VAL A 172 29.23 -6.65 -0.06
N PRO A 173 30.39 -7.34 -0.04
CA PRO A 173 30.55 -8.58 -0.79
C PRO A 173 29.53 -9.65 -0.41
N GLY A 174 28.83 -10.20 -1.40
CA GLY A 174 27.80 -11.22 -1.21
C GLY A 174 26.44 -10.70 -0.69
N ASN A 175 26.34 -9.41 -0.36
CA ASN A 175 25.05 -8.84 0.01
C ASN A 175 24.17 -8.65 -1.23
N ARG A 176 22.86 -8.81 -1.03
CA ARG A 176 21.84 -8.50 -2.04
C ARG A 176 20.70 -7.79 -1.31
N PRO A 177 20.83 -6.47 -1.06
CA PRO A 177 19.76 -5.71 -0.43
C PRO A 177 18.57 -5.68 -1.39
N VAL A 178 17.37 -5.88 -0.85
CA VAL A 178 16.12 -5.81 -1.64
C VAL A 178 15.14 -4.82 -1.05
N ALA A 179 15.25 -4.53 0.25
CA ALA A 179 14.28 -3.75 0.99
C ALA A 179 14.82 -2.40 1.46
N HIS A 180 13.90 -1.47 1.66
CA HIS A 180 14.09 -0.22 2.38
C HIS A 180 13.16 -0.16 3.58
N ARG A 181 13.62 0.42 4.69
CA ARG A 181 12.79 0.88 5.79
C ARG A 181 13.02 2.37 6.03
N MET A 182 11.93 3.14 6.09
CA MET A 182 12.00 4.56 6.37
C MET A 182 12.38 4.82 7.83
N PRO A 183 13.42 5.63 8.12
CA PRO A 183 13.73 6.06 9.48
C PRO A 183 12.54 6.74 10.16
N GLY A 184 12.24 6.27 11.38
CA GLY A 184 11.15 6.75 12.21
C GLY A 184 9.75 6.37 11.71
N CYS A 185 9.61 5.36 10.84
CA CYS A 185 8.30 4.92 10.35
C CYS A 185 7.35 4.40 11.44
N ASP A 186 7.90 3.96 12.57
CA ASP A 186 7.22 3.36 13.71
C ASP A 186 6.95 4.35 14.86
N ALA A 187 7.35 5.62 14.70
CA ALA A 187 7.18 6.65 15.71
C ALA A 187 6.74 8.00 15.11
N GLN A 188 6.99 8.26 13.83
CA GLN A 188 6.75 9.55 13.19
C GLN A 188 6.13 9.40 11.81
N ASN A 189 5.45 10.46 11.37
CA ASN A 189 4.95 10.57 10.01
C ASN A 189 6.09 10.95 9.05
N SER A 190 7.00 9.99 8.83
CA SER A 190 8.15 10.13 7.93
C SER A 190 7.85 9.60 6.53
N VAL A 191 6.99 8.57 6.44
CA VAL A 191 6.57 7.92 5.20
C VAL A 191 5.61 8.82 4.43
N SER A 192 5.84 8.96 3.12
CA SER A 192 5.07 9.85 2.25
C SER A 192 4.93 9.24 0.86
N PRO A 193 3.77 9.39 0.20
CA PRO A 193 3.60 9.04 -1.22
C PRO A 193 4.71 9.60 -2.12
N ARG A 194 5.25 10.78 -1.77
CA ARG A 194 6.33 11.41 -2.52
C ARG A 194 7.60 10.57 -2.55
N PHE A 195 7.91 9.87 -1.45
CA PHE A 195 9.07 8.97 -1.40
C PHE A 195 8.97 7.88 -2.47
N TYR A 196 7.81 7.22 -2.56
CA TYR A 196 7.57 6.13 -3.50
C TYR A 196 7.57 6.56 -4.96
N THR A 197 7.34 7.85 -5.26
CA THR A 197 7.35 8.38 -6.63
C THR A 197 8.66 9.06 -7.02
N GLU A 198 9.36 9.70 -6.08
CA GLU A 198 10.48 10.60 -6.38
C GLU A 198 11.84 10.13 -5.85
N VAL A 199 11.87 9.12 -4.97
CA VAL A 199 13.08 8.66 -4.28
C VAL A 199 13.27 7.16 -4.40
N PHE A 200 12.31 6.34 -3.99
CA PHE A 200 12.42 4.86 -4.07
C PHE A 200 12.77 4.35 -5.49
N PRO A 201 12.22 4.91 -6.59
CA PRO A 201 12.53 4.45 -7.94
C PRO A 201 13.96 4.73 -8.41
N LEU A 202 14.74 5.53 -7.66
CA LEU A 202 16.12 5.85 -8.01
C LEU A 202 17.00 4.60 -8.05
N ARG A 203 18.09 4.73 -8.81
CA ARG A 203 19.05 3.65 -9.08
C ARG A 203 20.45 4.14 -8.74
N THR A 204 21.31 3.23 -8.30
CA THR A 204 22.75 3.49 -8.16
C THR A 204 23.35 3.88 -9.50
N SER A 205 24.58 4.42 -9.47
CA SER A 205 25.33 4.81 -10.66
C SER A 205 25.54 3.66 -11.66
N ASP A 206 25.56 2.41 -11.19
CA ASP A 206 25.66 1.19 -11.99
C ASP A 206 24.28 0.54 -12.28
N GLY A 207 23.19 1.23 -12.00
CA GLY A 207 21.83 0.82 -12.40
C GLY A 207 21.13 -0.16 -11.45
N ARG A 208 21.68 -0.47 -10.27
CA ARG A 208 21.04 -1.32 -9.25
C ARG A 208 19.95 -0.56 -8.49
N PHE A 209 18.95 -1.27 -8.00
CA PHE A 209 17.78 -0.71 -7.33
C PHE A 209 17.18 -1.70 -6.33
N LEU A 210 16.36 -1.20 -5.41
CA LEU A 210 15.59 -1.99 -4.45
C LEU A 210 14.19 -2.34 -5.00
N THR A 211 13.56 -3.39 -4.46
CA THR A 211 12.28 -3.93 -4.94
C THR A 211 11.20 -3.96 -3.88
N CYS A 212 11.58 -3.83 -2.60
CA CYS A 212 10.67 -3.92 -1.46
C CYS A 212 10.80 -2.69 -0.56
N ASP A 213 9.71 -2.32 0.11
CA ASP A 213 9.65 -1.40 1.23
C ASP A 213 9.01 -2.11 2.43
N THR A 214 9.29 -1.62 3.63
CA THR A 214 8.76 -2.16 4.88
C THR A 214 8.60 -1.04 5.91
N SER A 215 7.90 0.01 5.48
CA SER A 215 7.76 1.24 6.24
C SER A 215 6.32 1.53 6.66
N ILE A 216 5.31 1.00 5.98
CA ILE A 216 3.91 1.25 6.33
C ILE A 216 3.51 0.29 7.44
N CYS A 217 2.84 0.78 8.47
CA CYS A 217 2.43 -0.07 9.58
C CYS A 217 1.06 -0.71 9.33
N THR A 218 0.80 -1.85 9.97
CA THR A 218 -0.54 -2.42 10.10
C THR A 218 -0.81 -2.89 11.52
N TRP A 219 -2.08 -2.95 11.91
CA TRP A 219 -2.51 -3.26 13.27
C TRP A 219 -3.86 -3.98 13.28
N PHE A 220 -4.19 -4.62 14.41
CA PHE A 220 -5.36 -5.47 14.54
C PHE A 220 -6.45 -4.81 15.40
N PRO A 221 -7.52 -4.27 14.81
CA PRO A 221 -8.54 -3.55 15.55
C PRO A 221 -9.34 -4.48 16.46
N SER A 222 -9.70 -4.02 17.64
CA SER A 222 -10.58 -4.78 18.54
C SER A 222 -11.99 -5.00 17.97
N SER A 223 -12.39 -4.24 16.95
CA SER A 223 -13.66 -4.41 16.22
C SER A 223 -13.73 -5.65 15.33
N ASP A 224 -12.60 -6.34 15.07
CA ASP A 224 -12.59 -7.57 14.26
C ASP A 224 -13.21 -8.75 15.04
N THR A 225 -14.53 -8.89 14.97
CA THR A 225 -15.27 -9.93 15.70
C THR A 225 -15.02 -11.35 15.18
N SER A 226 -14.32 -11.53 14.06
CA SER A 226 -13.92 -12.86 13.58
C SER A 226 -12.82 -13.49 14.45
N LEU A 227 -12.11 -12.68 15.25
CA LEU A 227 -11.02 -13.14 16.11
C LEU A 227 -11.49 -13.42 17.55
N PRO A 228 -10.89 -14.42 18.23
CA PRO A 228 -11.10 -14.69 19.65
C PRO A 228 -10.93 -13.43 20.52
N ARG A 229 -11.79 -13.30 21.54
CA ARG A 229 -11.84 -12.10 22.39
C ARG A 229 -10.54 -11.92 23.17
N GLU A 230 -9.96 -13.01 23.64
CA GLU A 230 -8.71 -13.06 24.41
C GLU A 230 -7.48 -12.58 23.62
N TRP A 231 -7.54 -12.58 22.28
CA TRP A 231 -6.50 -12.01 21.44
C TRP A 231 -6.69 -10.51 21.25
N ARG A 232 -7.94 -10.05 21.19
CA ARG A 232 -8.30 -8.64 20.97
C ARG A 232 -8.31 -7.77 22.21
N TYR A 233 -8.46 -8.36 23.39
CA TYR A 233 -8.53 -7.64 24.65
C TYR A 233 -7.47 -8.10 25.65
N ASP A 234 -7.00 -7.15 26.44
CA ASP A 234 -6.20 -7.41 27.64
C ASP A 234 -7.05 -8.06 28.74
N ALA A 235 -6.38 -8.66 29.74
CA ALA A 235 -7.06 -9.32 30.86
C ALA A 235 -7.93 -8.37 31.69
N ASP A 236 -7.64 -7.06 31.66
CA ASP A 236 -8.44 -5.99 32.28
C ASP A 236 -9.62 -5.51 31.40
N GLY A 237 -9.83 -6.14 30.24
CA GLY A 237 -10.93 -5.85 29.33
C GLY A 237 -10.68 -4.69 28.36
N ARG A 238 -9.50 -4.07 28.37
CA ARG A 238 -9.16 -2.99 27.42
C ARG A 238 -8.78 -3.54 26.04
N PRO A 239 -9.09 -2.84 24.93
CA PRO A 239 -8.59 -3.20 23.60
C PRO A 239 -7.07 -3.36 23.60
N ARG A 240 -6.59 -4.47 23.05
CA ARG A 240 -5.16 -4.83 23.10
C ARG A 240 -4.34 -3.93 22.18
N PHE A 241 -4.74 -3.76 20.93
CA PHE A 241 -3.90 -3.12 19.91
C PHE A 241 -4.29 -1.67 19.60
N ASP A 242 -5.55 -1.30 19.80
CA ASP A 242 -6.11 0.02 19.46
C ASP A 242 -5.34 1.17 20.16
N LYS A 243 -4.82 0.90 21.36
CA LYS A 243 -4.00 1.86 22.13
C LYS A 243 -2.66 2.24 21.49
N PHE A 244 -2.21 1.51 20.47
CA PHE A 244 -0.90 1.73 19.84
C PHE A 244 -0.96 2.55 18.55
N VAL A 245 -2.15 2.91 18.06
CA VAL A 245 -2.30 3.76 16.87
C VAL A 245 -2.71 5.19 17.21
N ASP A 246 -3.10 5.42 18.46
CA ASP A 246 -3.36 6.74 19.03
C ASP A 246 -2.24 7.16 19.99
N ASN A 247 -1.82 8.43 19.93
CA ASN A 247 -0.79 9.00 20.81
C ASN A 247 0.51 8.19 20.82
N ILE A 248 0.94 7.75 19.64
CA ILE A 248 2.17 6.99 19.48
C ILE A 248 3.40 7.83 19.90
N PRO A 249 4.58 7.20 20.08
CA PRO A 249 5.79 7.89 20.47
C PRO A 249 6.06 9.15 19.62
N GLN A 250 6.19 10.34 20.22
CA GLN A 250 6.59 11.58 19.50
C GLN A 250 5.58 12.12 18.46
N THR A 251 4.45 11.46 18.25
CA THR A 251 3.45 11.84 17.23
C THR A 251 2.04 11.69 17.79
N ARG A 252 1.29 12.78 17.85
CA ARG A 252 -0.10 12.73 18.35
C ARG A 252 -1.06 12.14 17.32
N HIS A 253 -0.93 12.54 16.06
CA HIS A 253 -1.74 12.06 14.95
C HIS A 253 -0.90 11.17 14.04
N PHE A 254 -0.89 9.87 14.29
CA PHE A 254 -0.18 8.93 13.45
C PHE A 254 -1.02 8.59 12.22
N VAL A 255 -0.41 8.73 11.04
CA VAL A 255 -1.09 8.53 9.74
C VAL A 255 -0.35 7.53 8.86
N ASN A 256 0.72 6.90 9.36
CA ASN A 256 1.49 5.88 8.64
C ASN A 256 1.01 4.47 9.01
N SER A 257 -0.26 4.16 8.77
CA SER A 257 -0.81 2.84 9.08
C SER A 257 -1.97 2.45 8.17
N ILE A 258 -2.14 1.16 7.92
CA ILE A 258 -3.34 0.55 7.35
C ILE A 258 -3.99 -0.40 8.36
N GLU A 259 -5.31 -0.49 8.37
CA GLU A 259 -6.05 -1.30 9.36
C GLU A 259 -6.25 -2.75 8.88
N ASN A 260 -5.91 -3.71 9.74
CA ASN A 260 -6.25 -5.13 9.61
C ASN A 260 -5.80 -5.82 8.31
N PHE A 261 -4.63 -5.44 7.77
CA PHE A 261 -4.13 -5.97 6.50
C PHE A 261 -2.69 -6.53 6.63
N PRO A 262 -2.51 -7.71 7.25
CA PRO A 262 -1.19 -8.31 7.48
C PRO A 262 -0.71 -9.12 6.26
N TYR A 263 -0.77 -8.53 5.06
CA TYR A 263 -0.33 -9.20 3.82
C TYR A 263 0.64 -8.33 3.03
N PRO A 264 1.56 -8.92 2.27
CA PRO A 264 2.30 -8.18 1.26
C PRO A 264 1.35 -7.55 0.24
N TYR A 265 1.61 -6.32 -0.17
CA TYR A 265 0.84 -5.65 -1.23
C TYR A 265 1.77 -4.81 -2.12
N VAL A 266 1.22 -4.27 -3.21
CA VAL A 266 2.01 -3.57 -4.22
C VAL A 266 1.75 -2.07 -4.19
N ILE A 267 2.81 -1.28 -4.09
CA ILE A 267 2.78 0.18 -4.25
C ILE A 267 3.26 0.52 -5.66
N ASN A 268 2.53 1.41 -6.35
CA ASN A 268 2.89 1.97 -7.67
C ASN A 268 3.28 0.90 -8.71
N ASN A 269 2.64 -0.28 -8.67
CA ASN A 269 2.88 -1.44 -9.54
C ASN A 269 4.32 -2.02 -9.53
N THR A 270 5.23 -1.47 -8.73
CA THR A 270 6.68 -1.72 -8.85
C THR A 270 7.35 -2.05 -7.53
N ILE A 271 6.67 -1.87 -6.39
CA ILE A 271 7.25 -1.98 -5.06
C ILE A 271 6.41 -2.95 -4.25
N TRP A 272 7.04 -3.97 -3.68
CA TRP A 272 6.41 -4.78 -2.63
C TRP A 272 6.45 -4.03 -1.30
N GLU A 273 5.34 -3.93 -0.60
CA GLU A 273 5.30 -3.47 0.80
C GLU A 273 5.15 -4.67 1.74
N PHE A 274 5.99 -4.73 2.77
CA PHE A 274 5.90 -5.68 3.88
C PHE A 274 5.52 -4.91 5.15
N PRO A 275 4.21 -4.76 5.43
CA PRO A 275 3.76 -3.82 6.45
C PRO A 275 4.27 -4.23 7.85
N VAL A 276 4.77 -3.26 8.61
CA VAL A 276 5.25 -3.45 9.99
C VAL A 276 4.06 -3.69 10.92
N THR A 277 4.09 -4.77 11.70
CA THR A 277 3.00 -5.08 12.64
C THR A 277 3.14 -4.22 13.89
N ILE A 278 2.11 -3.45 14.23
CA ILE A 278 2.01 -2.70 15.49
C ILE A 278 1.47 -3.63 16.60
N PRO A 279 2.03 -3.57 17.81
CA PRO A 279 3.14 -2.70 18.21
C PRO A 279 4.51 -3.18 17.71
N CYS A 280 5.40 -2.25 17.39
CA CYS A 280 6.85 -2.50 17.47
C CYS A 280 7.36 -2.29 18.91
N ASP A 281 8.66 -2.47 19.17
CA ASP A 281 9.19 -2.28 20.52
C ASP A 281 9.13 -0.82 21.02
N SER A 282 9.25 0.17 20.13
CA SER A 282 9.07 1.60 20.43
C SER A 282 7.65 1.86 20.95
N HIS A 283 6.62 1.37 20.25
CA HIS A 283 5.23 1.41 20.73
C HIS A 283 5.10 0.76 22.11
N GLY A 284 5.70 -0.43 22.28
CA GLY A 284 5.72 -1.16 23.53
C GLY A 284 6.34 -0.38 24.69
N VAL A 285 7.47 0.29 24.47
CA VAL A 285 8.15 1.12 25.48
C VAL A 285 7.27 2.27 25.95
N HIS A 286 6.60 2.96 25.04
CA HIS A 286 5.78 4.11 25.38
C HIS A 286 4.50 3.71 26.13
N GLN A 287 3.96 2.53 25.82
CA GLN A 287 2.76 2.03 26.48
C GLN A 287 3.05 1.29 27.80
N HIS A 288 4.14 0.50 27.85
CA HIS A 288 4.40 -0.47 28.91
C HIS A 288 5.71 -0.26 29.67
N ARG A 289 6.51 0.76 29.29
CA ARG A 289 7.91 1.00 29.71
C ARG A 289 8.92 0.06 29.05
N PRO A 290 10.22 0.43 29.00
CA PRO A 290 11.25 -0.41 28.38
C PRO A 290 11.30 -1.82 28.96
N GLN A 291 11.50 -2.80 28.07
CA GLN A 291 11.73 -4.21 28.41
C GLN A 291 10.60 -4.86 29.22
N SER A 292 9.38 -4.35 29.09
CA SER A 292 8.19 -4.96 29.70
C SER A 292 7.81 -6.26 28.98
N ASP A 293 7.55 -7.31 29.75
CA ASP A 293 7.09 -8.60 29.21
C ASP A 293 5.75 -8.49 28.48
N LYS A 294 4.96 -7.45 28.80
CA LYS A 294 3.69 -7.17 28.14
C LYS A 294 3.86 -6.87 26.64
N THR A 295 4.99 -6.28 26.22
CA THR A 295 5.30 -6.09 24.79
C THR A 295 5.48 -7.43 24.09
N ALA A 296 6.21 -8.37 24.71
CA ALA A 296 6.37 -9.71 24.17
C ALA A 296 5.04 -10.48 24.15
N ASP A 297 4.18 -10.30 25.15
CA ASP A 297 2.85 -10.91 25.17
C ASP A 297 1.92 -10.35 24.08
N ASP A 298 1.97 -9.04 23.81
CA ASP A 298 1.26 -8.42 22.70
C ASP A 298 1.76 -8.99 21.35
N TRP A 299 3.07 -9.23 21.20
CA TRP A 299 3.62 -9.92 20.03
C TRP A 299 3.16 -11.37 19.90
N LYS A 300 3.08 -12.15 20.99
CA LYS A 300 2.55 -13.52 20.93
C LYS A 300 1.10 -13.55 20.44
N ARG A 301 0.27 -12.60 20.87
CA ARG A 301 -1.11 -12.45 20.38
C ARG A 301 -1.16 -12.03 18.91
N ALA A 302 -0.25 -11.15 18.48
CA ALA A 302 -0.11 -10.81 17.07
C ALA A 302 0.33 -12.03 16.21
N VAL A 303 1.17 -12.94 16.74
CA VAL A 303 1.48 -14.22 16.08
C VAL A 303 0.21 -15.05 15.90
N ASP A 304 -0.62 -15.19 16.94
CA ASP A 304 -1.87 -15.95 16.88
C ASP A 304 -2.81 -15.41 15.78
N ILE A 305 -3.00 -14.09 15.75
CA ILE A 305 -3.82 -13.41 14.74
C ILE A 305 -3.23 -13.58 13.34
N CYS A 306 -1.90 -13.47 13.20
CA CYS A 306 -1.23 -13.64 11.92
C CYS A 306 -1.39 -15.06 11.36
N VAL A 307 -1.29 -16.08 12.21
CA VAL A 307 -1.53 -17.48 11.81
C VAL A 307 -2.98 -17.69 11.40
N GLU A 308 -3.95 -17.16 12.15
CA GLU A 308 -5.38 -17.25 11.81
C GLU A 308 -5.69 -16.57 10.46
N LYS A 309 -5.08 -15.41 10.21
CA LYS A 309 -5.23 -14.67 8.96
C LYS A 309 -4.40 -15.24 7.80
N GLN A 310 -3.52 -16.20 8.07
CA GLN A 310 -2.52 -16.70 7.13
C GLN A 310 -1.64 -15.58 6.54
N GLY A 311 -1.18 -14.67 7.39
CA GLY A 311 -0.51 -13.43 7.02
C GLY A 311 1.01 -13.44 7.11
N LEU A 312 1.57 -12.24 7.01
CA LEU A 312 2.95 -11.86 7.29
C LEU A 312 2.97 -10.97 8.54
N MET A 313 3.64 -11.41 9.61
CA MET A 313 3.91 -10.59 10.77
C MET A 313 5.34 -10.06 10.70
N ASN A 314 5.47 -8.74 10.66
CA ASN A 314 6.77 -8.08 10.60
C ASN A 314 7.05 -7.41 11.94
N VAL A 315 7.95 -8.01 12.71
CA VAL A 315 8.36 -7.55 14.03
C VAL A 315 9.54 -6.60 13.87
N LEU A 316 9.32 -5.34 14.23
CA LEU A 316 10.34 -4.30 14.25
C LEU A 316 10.86 -4.10 15.68
N PHE A 317 12.17 -4.12 15.85
CA PHE A 317 12.80 -3.85 17.13
C PHE A 317 14.19 -3.20 17.01
N HIS A 318 14.77 -2.80 18.14
CA HIS A 318 16.02 -2.05 18.20
C HIS A 318 16.97 -2.57 19.28
N THR A 319 18.27 -2.30 19.15
CA THR A 319 19.29 -2.65 20.16
C THR A 319 19.37 -1.65 21.33
N ILE A 320 18.61 -0.56 21.32
CA ILE A 320 18.78 0.60 22.23
C ILE A 320 18.10 0.43 23.60
N GLY A 321 17.86 -0.81 24.03
CA GLY A 321 17.32 -1.13 25.35
C GLY A 321 15.79 -1.07 25.45
N TYR A 322 15.08 -0.96 24.33
CA TYR A 322 13.62 -1.02 24.25
C TYR A 322 13.07 -2.42 24.52
N ILE A 323 13.72 -3.44 23.97
CA ILE A 323 13.41 -4.86 24.19
C ILE A 323 14.67 -5.63 24.59
N LYS A 324 14.52 -6.72 25.35
CA LYS A 324 15.61 -7.68 25.59
C LYS A 324 15.68 -8.71 24.46
N ASN A 325 16.88 -9.16 24.14
CA ASN A 325 17.07 -10.29 23.23
C ASN A 325 16.30 -11.56 23.69
N SER A 326 16.23 -11.82 25.00
CA SER A 326 15.48 -12.94 25.57
C SER A 326 13.97 -12.85 25.34
N GLN A 327 13.41 -11.64 25.24
CA GLN A 327 11.98 -11.44 24.97
C GLN A 327 11.66 -11.73 23.50
N VAL A 328 12.56 -11.37 22.57
CA VAL A 328 12.43 -11.77 21.16
C VAL A 328 12.54 -13.29 21.02
N VAL A 329 13.48 -13.93 21.73
CA VAL A 329 13.61 -15.40 21.77
C VAL A 329 12.33 -16.06 22.31
N ASP A 330 11.71 -15.51 23.36
CA ASP A 330 10.45 -16.02 23.90
C ASP A 330 9.30 -15.98 22.88
N VAL A 331 9.24 -14.96 22.02
CA VAL A 331 8.26 -14.92 20.90
C VAL A 331 8.59 -15.97 19.84
N ILE A 332 9.86 -16.17 19.49
CA ILE A 332 10.30 -17.24 18.58
C ILE A 332 9.91 -18.61 19.14
N ASP A 333 10.19 -18.86 20.42
CA ASP A 333 9.83 -20.08 21.13
C ASP A 333 8.33 -20.30 21.20
N TYR A 334 7.56 -19.24 21.45
CA TYR A 334 6.11 -19.30 21.44
C TYR A 334 5.58 -19.73 20.06
N ALA A 335 6.06 -19.12 18.98
CA ALA A 335 5.64 -19.46 17.62
C ALA A 335 6.00 -20.91 17.26
N ASP A 336 7.24 -21.33 17.53
CA ASP A 336 7.72 -22.69 17.24
C ASP A 336 6.98 -23.75 18.06
N ARG A 337 6.81 -23.52 19.37
CA ARG A 337 6.11 -24.47 20.25
C ARG A 337 4.62 -24.58 19.94
N THR A 338 3.96 -23.46 19.61
CA THR A 338 2.50 -23.41 19.45
C THR A 338 2.06 -23.80 18.04
N TYR A 339 2.82 -23.38 17.03
CA TYR A 339 2.44 -23.54 15.62
C TYR A 339 3.42 -24.41 14.82
N GLY A 340 4.66 -24.53 15.27
CA GLY A 340 5.70 -25.33 14.61
C GLY A 340 5.81 -25.00 13.13
N ARG A 341 5.75 -26.02 12.28
CA ARG A 341 5.84 -25.90 10.80
C ARG A 341 4.80 -24.98 10.16
N ARG A 342 3.72 -24.62 10.86
CA ARG A 342 2.72 -23.66 10.35
C ARG A 342 3.26 -22.23 10.27
N VAL A 343 4.36 -21.94 10.96
CA VAL A 343 5.04 -20.64 10.91
C VAL A 343 6.42 -20.80 10.29
N LYS A 344 6.77 -19.92 9.36
CA LYS A 344 8.12 -19.83 8.80
C LYS A 344 8.75 -18.48 9.13
N PHE A 345 10.00 -18.49 9.58
CA PHE A 345 10.78 -17.25 9.71
C PHE A 345 11.49 -16.97 8.39
N LEU A 346 11.39 -15.74 7.86
CA LEU A 346 12.04 -15.32 6.62
C LEU A 346 12.62 -13.90 6.76
N ASN A 347 13.70 -13.61 6.03
CA ASN A 347 14.19 -12.24 5.82
C ASN A 347 13.54 -11.60 4.58
N CYS A 348 13.73 -10.29 4.35
CA CYS A 348 13.13 -9.55 3.23
C CYS A 348 13.44 -10.18 1.86
N ARG A 349 14.70 -10.59 1.66
CA ARG A 349 15.18 -11.21 0.42
C ARG A 349 14.46 -12.52 0.12
N GLU A 350 14.28 -13.33 1.15
CA GLU A 350 13.62 -14.63 1.07
C GLU A 350 12.12 -14.53 0.83
N ILE A 351 11.47 -13.49 1.36
CA ILE A 351 10.07 -13.16 1.06
C ILE A 351 9.96 -12.72 -0.41
N TYR A 352 10.80 -11.79 -0.85
CA TYR A 352 10.82 -11.30 -2.23
C TYR A 352 11.01 -12.42 -3.26
N ASP A 353 11.98 -13.31 -3.04
CA ASP A 353 12.25 -14.42 -3.96
C ASP A 353 11.07 -15.38 -4.09
N ARG A 354 10.37 -15.65 -2.97
CA ARG A 354 9.20 -16.53 -2.93
C ARG A 354 7.98 -15.90 -3.57
N LEU A 355 7.71 -14.62 -3.29
CA LEU A 355 6.67 -13.85 -4.00
C LEU A 355 6.92 -13.90 -5.51
N THR A 356 8.14 -13.58 -5.93
CA THR A 356 8.50 -13.58 -7.36
C THR A 356 8.35 -14.96 -7.98
N LYS A 357 8.91 -16.00 -7.35
CA LYS A 357 8.91 -17.36 -7.89
C LYS A 357 7.51 -17.97 -7.90
N ASN A 358 6.80 -17.90 -6.78
CA ASN A 358 5.62 -18.73 -6.54
C ASN A 358 4.32 -18.00 -6.84
N ALA A 359 4.20 -16.71 -6.50
CA ALA A 359 3.01 -15.90 -6.79
C ALA A 359 3.09 -15.20 -8.15
N LEU A 360 4.26 -14.69 -8.55
CA LEU A 360 4.43 -13.99 -9.83
C LEU A 360 4.95 -14.88 -10.98
N GLY A 361 4.97 -16.20 -10.81
CA GLY A 361 5.37 -17.13 -11.88
C GLY A 361 6.82 -16.93 -12.38
N GLY A 362 7.70 -16.36 -11.56
CA GLY A 362 9.07 -16.02 -11.91
C GLY A 362 9.26 -14.65 -12.55
N VAL A 363 8.19 -13.85 -12.72
CA VAL A 363 8.26 -12.51 -13.32
C VAL A 363 8.22 -11.43 -12.23
N PRO A 364 9.33 -10.72 -11.95
CA PRO A 364 9.34 -9.68 -10.92
C PRO A 364 8.48 -8.47 -11.31
N LEU A 365 8.02 -7.70 -10.31
CA LEU A 365 7.29 -6.44 -10.54
C LEU A 365 8.11 -5.42 -11.34
N ARG A 366 9.41 -5.36 -11.09
CA ARG A 366 10.35 -4.47 -11.78
C ARG A 366 11.09 -5.19 -12.90
N SER A 367 11.21 -4.56 -14.05
CA SER A 367 11.98 -5.05 -15.19
C SER A 367 13.48 -5.03 -14.89
N LYS A 368 14.32 -5.45 -15.84
CA LYS A 368 15.78 -5.32 -15.71
C LYS A 368 16.25 -3.87 -15.58
N SER A 369 15.56 -2.93 -16.22
CA SER A 369 15.83 -1.51 -16.04
C SER A 369 15.42 -1.05 -14.65
N GLY A 370 14.45 -1.70 -14.00
CA GLY A 370 13.86 -1.26 -12.75
C GLY A 370 12.55 -0.51 -12.92
N ASP A 371 11.95 -0.56 -14.11
CA ASP A 371 10.64 0.04 -14.40
C ASP A 371 9.51 -1.00 -14.29
N ASP A 372 8.26 -0.61 -14.48
CA ASP A 372 7.10 -1.52 -14.46
C ASP A 372 7.24 -2.66 -15.48
N ASN A 373 7.15 -3.90 -14.99
CA ASN A 373 7.29 -5.12 -15.81
C ASN A 373 5.94 -5.70 -16.29
N GLY A 374 4.85 -4.95 -16.18
CA GLY A 374 3.53 -5.36 -16.63
C GLY A 374 2.84 -6.38 -15.74
N VAL A 375 3.17 -6.38 -14.45
CA VAL A 375 2.54 -7.25 -13.45
C VAL A 375 1.49 -6.45 -12.69
N ARG A 376 0.29 -7.01 -12.52
CA ARG A 376 -0.82 -6.41 -11.74
C ARG A 376 -1.38 -7.45 -10.79
N LEU A 377 -1.60 -7.05 -9.54
CA LEU A 377 -2.29 -7.86 -8.55
C LEU A 377 -3.69 -7.29 -8.37
N LEU A 378 -4.70 -8.13 -8.54
CA LEU A 378 -6.10 -7.79 -8.43
C LEU A 378 -6.93 -9.07 -8.28
N ASP A 379 -8.06 -9.00 -7.60
CA ASP A 379 -9.04 -10.09 -7.50
C ASP A 379 -9.84 -10.17 -8.81
N VAL A 380 -9.46 -11.09 -9.71
CA VAL A 380 -10.02 -11.16 -11.07
C VAL A 380 -11.41 -11.79 -11.06
N ASN A 381 -11.63 -12.78 -10.19
CA ASN A 381 -12.83 -13.60 -10.15
C ASN A 381 -13.80 -13.24 -9.01
N ALA A 382 -13.52 -12.18 -8.25
CA ALA A 382 -14.30 -11.71 -7.11
C ALA A 382 -14.38 -12.70 -5.93
N ASP A 383 -13.32 -13.50 -5.70
CA ASP A 383 -13.29 -14.50 -4.61
C ASP A 383 -12.64 -14.01 -3.30
N GLY A 384 -12.19 -12.76 -3.27
CA GLY A 384 -11.56 -12.15 -2.09
C GLY A 384 -10.07 -12.48 -1.92
N PHE A 385 -9.44 -13.13 -2.90
CA PHE A 385 -8.00 -13.34 -2.97
C PHE A 385 -7.40 -12.60 -4.17
N LEU A 386 -6.16 -12.11 -4.04
CA LEU A 386 -5.48 -11.47 -5.16
C LEU A 386 -5.01 -12.50 -6.19
N ASP A 387 -5.36 -12.28 -7.44
CA ASP A 387 -4.80 -12.95 -8.60
C ASP A 387 -3.66 -12.12 -9.22
N VAL A 388 -2.95 -12.71 -10.18
CA VAL A 388 -1.82 -12.05 -10.84
C VAL A 388 -2.02 -12.01 -12.35
N VAL A 389 -2.06 -10.81 -12.92
CA VAL A 389 -1.93 -10.60 -14.36
C VAL A 389 -0.47 -10.27 -14.68
N ILE A 390 0.12 -11.02 -15.61
CA ILE A 390 1.48 -10.82 -16.12
C ILE A 390 1.38 -10.56 -17.62
N SER A 391 1.70 -9.35 -18.04
CA SER A 391 1.51 -8.94 -19.42
C SER A 391 2.60 -7.97 -19.91
N ASN A 392 3.63 -8.54 -20.52
CA ASN A 392 4.76 -7.83 -21.13
C ASN A 392 5.10 -8.44 -22.50
N SER A 393 6.23 -8.05 -23.11
CA SER A 393 6.65 -8.57 -24.43
C SER A 393 6.92 -10.08 -24.46
N LYS A 394 7.02 -10.76 -23.31
CA LYS A 394 7.37 -12.19 -23.23
C LYS A 394 6.21 -13.07 -22.79
N GLN A 395 5.25 -12.52 -22.05
CA GLN A 395 4.19 -13.30 -21.42
C GLN A 395 2.90 -12.48 -21.33
N GLN A 396 1.76 -13.14 -21.54
CA GLN A 396 0.41 -12.61 -21.35
C GLN A 396 -0.47 -13.67 -20.66
N THR A 397 -0.39 -13.71 -19.34
CA THR A 397 -0.98 -14.76 -18.50
C THR A 397 -1.75 -14.15 -17.34
N THR A 398 -2.88 -14.75 -16.97
CA THR A 398 -3.51 -14.54 -15.67
C THR A 398 -3.29 -15.80 -14.83
N ARG A 399 -2.78 -15.63 -13.61
CA ARG A 399 -2.63 -16.68 -12.61
C ARG A 399 -3.74 -16.48 -11.60
N LEU A 400 -4.67 -17.42 -11.55
CA LEU A 400 -5.81 -17.45 -10.64
C LEU A 400 -5.48 -18.31 -9.43
N TRP A 401 -5.67 -17.78 -8.21
CA TRP A 401 -5.49 -18.58 -7.00
C TRP A 401 -6.75 -19.41 -6.73
N SER A 402 -6.58 -20.71 -6.45
CA SER A 402 -7.67 -21.53 -5.90
C SER A 402 -7.45 -21.70 -4.40
N PRO A 403 -8.21 -21.02 -3.52
CA PRO A 403 -8.06 -21.17 -2.07
C PRO A 403 -8.39 -22.60 -1.60
N ARG A 404 -9.34 -23.26 -2.27
CA ARG A 404 -9.72 -24.65 -1.98
C ARG A 404 -8.62 -25.64 -2.34
N GLU A 405 -7.99 -25.48 -3.50
CA GLU A 405 -6.97 -26.40 -4.01
C GLU A 405 -5.55 -26.00 -3.60
N LYS A 406 -5.39 -24.80 -3.00
CA LYS A 406 -4.10 -24.19 -2.62
C LYS A 406 -3.08 -24.18 -3.77
N ARG A 407 -3.53 -23.83 -4.98
CA ARG A 407 -2.68 -23.78 -6.16
C ARG A 407 -3.07 -22.66 -7.12
N TRP A 408 -2.10 -22.24 -7.91
CA TRP A 408 -2.30 -21.32 -9.03
C TRP A 408 -2.77 -22.08 -10.28
N ARG A 409 -3.78 -21.55 -10.95
CA ARG A 409 -4.20 -21.95 -12.30
C ARG A 409 -3.85 -20.85 -13.28
N GLU A 410 -3.13 -21.17 -14.34
CA GLU A 410 -2.73 -20.20 -15.35
C GLU A 410 -3.65 -20.27 -16.58
N ILE A 411 -4.05 -19.11 -17.08
CA ILE A 411 -4.85 -18.93 -18.29
C ILE A 411 -4.27 -17.78 -19.13
N SER A 412 -4.68 -17.68 -20.39
CA SER A 412 -4.26 -16.58 -21.27
C SER A 412 -4.89 -15.24 -20.85
N PHE A 413 -4.10 -14.16 -20.91
CA PHE A 413 -4.58 -12.78 -20.74
C PHE A 413 -4.58 -12.06 -22.12
N PRO A 414 -5.66 -11.37 -22.52
CA PRO A 414 -5.82 -10.92 -23.92
C PRO A 414 -5.18 -9.56 -24.24
N VAL A 415 -4.72 -8.81 -23.24
CA VAL A 415 -4.23 -7.43 -23.40
C VAL A 415 -2.74 -7.37 -23.10
N GLN A 416 -1.99 -6.56 -23.85
CA GLN A 416 -0.60 -6.26 -23.50
C GLN A 416 -0.56 -5.05 -22.54
N VAL A 417 0.04 -5.18 -21.34
CA VAL A 417 0.08 -4.08 -20.35
C VAL A 417 1.31 -3.20 -20.56
N VAL A 418 2.48 -3.80 -20.79
CA VAL A 418 3.70 -3.08 -21.18
C VAL A 418 4.38 -3.73 -22.39
N THR A 419 5.22 -2.98 -23.09
CA THR A 419 6.12 -3.53 -24.12
C THR A 419 7.51 -2.90 -24.07
N ALA A 420 8.54 -3.68 -24.35
CA ALA A 420 9.95 -3.26 -24.37
C ALA A 420 10.59 -3.69 -25.71
N GLU A 421 10.06 -3.19 -26.84
CA GLU A 421 10.47 -3.65 -28.18
C GLU A 421 11.94 -3.38 -28.49
N ASP A 422 12.33 -2.09 -28.48
CA ASP A 422 13.66 -1.66 -28.94
C ASP A 422 14.55 -1.11 -27.82
N THR A 423 14.02 -1.01 -26.59
CA THR A 423 14.74 -0.52 -25.42
C THR A 423 14.48 -1.43 -24.23
N ASP A 424 15.46 -1.57 -23.33
CA ASP A 424 15.27 -2.28 -22.06
C ASP A 424 14.26 -1.59 -21.10
N ILE A 425 13.70 -0.43 -21.49
CA ILE A 425 12.72 0.34 -20.74
C ILE A 425 11.31 -0.01 -21.24
N PRO A 426 10.48 -0.69 -20.43
CA PRO A 426 9.09 -0.95 -20.76
C PRO A 426 8.27 0.33 -20.91
N LEU A 427 7.43 0.36 -21.93
CA LEU A 427 6.42 1.37 -22.18
C LEU A 427 5.05 0.84 -21.78
N ASN A 428 4.32 1.60 -20.97
CA ASN A 428 2.91 1.32 -20.64
C ASN A 428 2.04 1.40 -21.91
N LEU A 429 1.09 0.49 -22.07
CA LEU A 429 0.16 0.42 -23.20
C LEU A 429 -1.28 0.80 -22.83
N GLY A 430 -1.52 1.27 -21.61
CA GLY A 430 -2.78 1.89 -21.21
C GLY A 430 -3.92 0.90 -20.97
N ALA A 431 -3.61 -0.29 -20.47
CA ALA A 431 -4.63 -1.21 -19.95
C ALA A 431 -5.25 -0.60 -18.68
N ARG A 432 -6.58 -0.61 -18.58
CA ARG A 432 -7.36 -0.10 -17.44
C ARG A 432 -8.29 -1.20 -16.96
N PHE A 433 -8.28 -1.50 -15.67
CA PHE A 433 -9.18 -2.49 -15.08
C PHE A 433 -10.44 -1.82 -14.56
N LEU A 434 -11.56 -2.52 -14.66
CA LEU A 434 -12.89 -2.03 -14.32
C LEU A 434 -13.81 -3.21 -13.97
N ILE A 435 -15.03 -2.89 -13.53
CA ILE A 435 -16.12 -3.85 -13.34
C ILE A 435 -17.14 -3.65 -14.45
N ALA A 436 -17.38 -4.70 -15.23
CA ALA A 436 -18.36 -4.67 -16.33
C ALA A 436 -19.51 -5.67 -16.15
N GLY A 437 -19.47 -6.48 -15.08
CA GLY A 437 -20.42 -7.55 -14.80
C GLY A 437 -20.98 -7.50 -13.37
N PRO A 438 -22.19 -8.03 -13.14
CA PRO A 438 -22.91 -7.87 -11.88
C PRO A 438 -22.35 -8.67 -10.71
N ASN A 439 -21.48 -9.66 -10.92
CA ASN A 439 -20.87 -10.41 -9.82
C ASN A 439 -19.50 -9.87 -9.41
N GLY A 440 -19.12 -8.69 -9.93
CA GLY A 440 -17.88 -8.02 -9.56
C GLY A 440 -16.64 -8.56 -10.26
N GLU A 441 -16.74 -9.49 -11.21
CA GLU A 441 -15.56 -9.98 -11.93
C GLU A 441 -14.85 -8.87 -12.71
N ALA A 442 -13.53 -8.99 -12.84
CA ALA A 442 -12.72 -7.99 -13.51
C ALA A 442 -12.98 -7.93 -15.01
N ALA A 443 -12.96 -6.72 -15.54
CA ALA A 443 -12.85 -6.43 -16.95
C ALA A 443 -11.60 -5.57 -17.22
N VAL A 444 -11.12 -5.58 -18.45
CA VAL A 444 -9.98 -4.77 -18.90
C VAL A 444 -10.31 -4.05 -20.20
N ALA A 445 -10.03 -2.74 -20.23
CA ALA A 445 -10.17 -1.87 -21.38
C ALA A 445 -8.80 -1.37 -21.85
N VAL A 446 -8.59 -1.33 -23.16
CA VAL A 446 -7.41 -0.68 -23.76
C VAL A 446 -7.80 -0.02 -25.07
N ALA A 447 -7.28 1.18 -25.34
CA ALA A 447 -7.33 1.82 -26.65
C ALA A 447 -6.03 2.59 -26.91
N ASN A 448 -5.23 2.06 -27.83
CA ASN A 448 -4.00 2.68 -28.29
C ASN A 448 -3.79 2.36 -29.79
N LYS A 449 -2.63 2.71 -30.35
CA LYS A 449 -2.33 2.47 -31.79
C LYS A 449 -2.24 0.98 -32.17
N ARG A 450 -2.02 0.08 -31.20
CA ARG A 450 -1.79 -1.37 -31.38
C ARG A 450 -3.04 -2.20 -31.10
N GLN A 451 -3.79 -1.83 -30.06
CA GLN A 451 -4.90 -2.62 -29.56
C GLN A 451 -6.04 -1.72 -29.10
N ARG A 452 -7.26 -2.12 -29.48
CA ARG A 452 -8.52 -1.58 -28.96
C ARG A 452 -9.46 -2.70 -28.58
N GLY A 453 -10.01 -2.65 -27.38
CA GLY A 453 -11.09 -3.54 -26.99
C GLY A 453 -11.41 -3.51 -25.50
N LEU A 454 -12.39 -4.33 -25.16
CA LEU A 454 -12.89 -4.57 -23.82
C LEU A 454 -13.05 -6.08 -23.64
N TRP A 455 -12.57 -6.62 -22.52
CA TRP A 455 -12.70 -8.02 -22.16
C TRP A 455 -13.21 -8.15 -20.73
N SER A 456 -14.17 -9.05 -20.49
CA SER A 456 -14.64 -9.43 -19.16
C SER A 456 -14.08 -10.79 -18.77
N PHE A 457 -13.83 -11.00 -17.48
CA PHE A 457 -13.54 -12.32 -16.95
C PHE A 457 -14.85 -13.04 -16.62
N GLU A 458 -15.11 -14.15 -17.32
CA GLU A 458 -16.35 -14.91 -17.18
C GLU A 458 -16.07 -16.41 -17.29
N LYS A 459 -16.63 -17.18 -16.36
CA LYS A 459 -16.55 -18.66 -16.36
C LYS A 459 -15.11 -19.19 -16.40
N GLY A 460 -14.17 -18.46 -15.80
CA GLY A 460 -12.78 -18.87 -15.70
C GLY A 460 -11.87 -18.42 -16.84
N GLU A 461 -12.37 -17.64 -17.80
CA GLU A 461 -11.62 -17.17 -18.97
C GLU A 461 -11.91 -15.69 -19.29
N TRP A 462 -10.98 -15.04 -19.98
CA TRP A 462 -11.19 -13.68 -20.51
C TRP A 462 -11.93 -13.72 -21.85
N GLN A 463 -13.08 -13.08 -21.92
CA GLN A 463 -13.92 -13.04 -23.12
C GLN A 463 -14.02 -11.62 -23.65
N LYS A 464 -13.83 -11.45 -24.97
CA LYS A 464 -13.98 -10.15 -25.61
C LYS A 464 -15.45 -9.76 -25.61
N LEU A 465 -15.77 -8.61 -25.02
CA LEU A 465 -17.13 -8.10 -25.03
C LEU A 465 -17.51 -7.58 -26.42
N LYS A 466 -18.78 -7.78 -26.81
CA LYS A 466 -19.35 -7.21 -28.04
C LYS A 466 -19.47 -5.69 -27.94
N THR A 467 -19.72 -5.19 -26.74
CA THR A 467 -19.73 -3.77 -26.43
C THR A 467 -18.33 -3.20 -26.46
N SER A 468 -18.22 -1.96 -26.93
CA SER A 468 -17.02 -1.14 -26.81
C SER A 468 -17.37 0.16 -26.11
N PHE A 469 -16.39 0.75 -25.41
CA PHE A 469 -16.47 2.16 -25.01
C PHE A 469 -16.41 3.07 -26.25
N PRO A 470 -16.87 4.34 -26.15
CA PRO A 470 -16.99 5.26 -27.27
C PRO A 470 -15.73 5.37 -28.13
N GLU A 471 -15.87 5.41 -29.46
CA GLU A 471 -14.72 5.58 -30.37
C GLU A 471 -14.16 6.98 -30.36
N ARG A 472 -15.04 7.97 -30.22
CA ARG A 472 -14.69 9.39 -30.21
C ARG A 472 -15.42 10.10 -29.08
N VAL A 473 -14.74 11.07 -28.48
CA VAL A 473 -15.28 12.02 -27.51
C VAL A 473 -14.82 13.40 -27.93
N ASP A 474 -15.74 14.38 -27.91
CA ASP A 474 -15.47 15.77 -28.32
C ASP A 474 -14.75 15.90 -29.68
N GLY A 475 -15.11 15.05 -30.65
CA GLY A 475 -14.51 15.03 -31.99
C GLY A 475 -13.10 14.44 -32.07
N GLN A 476 -12.54 13.93 -30.97
CA GLN A 476 -11.22 13.29 -30.92
C GLN A 476 -11.34 11.77 -30.68
N PRO A 477 -10.41 10.95 -31.19
CA PRO A 477 -10.36 9.53 -30.83
C PRO A 477 -10.24 9.34 -29.31
N LEU A 478 -11.02 8.43 -28.74
CA LEU A 478 -10.83 8.00 -27.35
C LEU A 478 -9.74 6.95 -27.31
N LEU A 479 -8.61 7.32 -26.71
CA LEU A 479 -7.48 6.44 -26.43
C LEU A 479 -7.27 6.41 -24.90
N THR A 480 -6.86 5.27 -24.36
CA THR A 480 -6.41 5.15 -22.96
C THR A 480 -4.98 5.65 -22.80
N ILE A 481 -4.16 5.50 -23.85
CA ILE A 481 -2.81 6.04 -23.95
C ILE A 481 -2.48 6.41 -25.39
N ALA A 482 -1.67 7.45 -25.60
CA ALA A 482 -1.14 7.82 -26.91
C ALA A 482 0.31 8.29 -26.80
N ASP A 483 1.22 7.72 -27.59
CA ASP A 483 2.65 8.08 -27.62
C ASP A 483 3.29 8.07 -26.21
N GLY A 484 2.95 7.06 -25.41
CA GLY A 484 3.44 6.90 -24.03
C GLY A 484 2.78 7.81 -23.00
N LYS A 485 1.80 8.64 -23.40
CA LYS A 485 1.12 9.60 -22.53
C LYS A 485 -0.26 9.12 -22.15
N ASP A 486 -0.56 9.14 -20.86
CA ASP A 486 -1.92 8.91 -20.36
C ASP A 486 -2.89 9.92 -21.00
N ARG A 487 -4.05 9.43 -21.43
CA ARG A 487 -5.10 10.26 -22.06
C ARG A 487 -6.29 10.50 -21.15
N GLY A 488 -6.17 10.16 -19.87
CA GLY A 488 -7.11 10.56 -18.82
C GLY A 488 -8.40 9.73 -18.79
N VAL A 489 -8.29 8.46 -19.17
CA VAL A 489 -9.38 7.49 -19.04
C VAL A 489 -9.33 6.87 -17.64
N ARG A 490 -10.44 6.95 -16.88
CA ARG A 490 -10.61 6.34 -15.56
C ARG A 490 -11.98 5.64 -15.48
N PHE A 491 -12.07 4.67 -14.57
CA PHE A 491 -13.29 3.92 -14.29
C PHE A 491 -13.65 4.06 -12.80
N ARG A 492 -14.91 4.42 -12.53
CA ARG A 492 -15.48 4.67 -11.18
C ARG A 492 -16.97 4.34 -11.20
N ASP A 493 -17.52 3.87 -10.09
CA ASP A 493 -18.96 3.71 -9.89
C ASP A 493 -19.56 5.05 -9.44
N LEU A 494 -20.14 5.82 -10.37
CA LEU A 494 -20.63 7.18 -10.07
C LEU A 494 -22.12 7.19 -9.70
N ASN A 495 -22.84 6.09 -9.90
CA ASN A 495 -24.27 5.96 -9.64
C ASN A 495 -24.60 4.86 -8.62
N SER A 496 -23.57 4.30 -7.97
CA SER A 496 -23.65 3.25 -6.96
C SER A 496 -24.38 2.00 -7.44
N ASP A 497 -24.25 1.66 -8.72
CA ASP A 497 -24.91 0.52 -9.32
C ASP A 497 -24.05 -0.75 -9.30
N GLY A 498 -22.81 -0.67 -8.80
CA GLY A 498 -21.84 -1.75 -8.71
C GLY A 498 -21.03 -1.97 -9.99
N LEU A 499 -21.27 -1.21 -11.05
CA LEU A 499 -20.54 -1.29 -12.32
C LEU A 499 -19.74 -0.01 -12.57
N SER A 500 -18.69 -0.12 -13.37
CA SER A 500 -17.83 1.02 -13.63
C SER A 500 -18.38 1.93 -14.75
N ASP A 501 -18.55 3.19 -14.40
CA ASP A 501 -18.73 4.31 -15.32
C ASP A 501 -17.39 4.79 -15.87
N LEU A 502 -17.44 5.46 -17.03
CA LEU A 502 -16.28 5.91 -17.78
C LEU A 502 -16.10 7.42 -17.64
N ILE A 503 -14.92 7.83 -17.20
CA ILE A 503 -14.48 9.22 -17.15
C ILE A 503 -13.37 9.43 -18.20
N VAL A 504 -13.49 10.46 -19.03
CA VAL A 504 -12.45 10.90 -19.98
C VAL A 504 -12.16 12.37 -19.75
N ASN A 505 -10.94 12.71 -19.34
CA ASN A 505 -10.55 14.10 -19.17
C ASN A 505 -9.08 14.36 -19.50
N ASN A 506 -8.87 15.20 -20.51
CA ASN A 506 -7.55 15.67 -20.94
C ASN A 506 -7.67 17.09 -21.52
N ASP A 507 -6.62 17.57 -22.20
CA ASP A 507 -6.56 18.89 -22.83
C ASP A 507 -7.61 19.13 -23.93
N SER A 508 -8.12 18.05 -24.52
CA SER A 508 -9.01 18.09 -25.69
C SER A 508 -10.40 17.50 -25.45
N GLN A 509 -10.58 16.67 -24.43
CA GLN A 509 -11.80 15.89 -24.17
C GLN A 509 -12.24 16.05 -22.71
N ASN A 510 -13.56 16.16 -22.48
CA ASN A 510 -14.15 16.07 -21.15
C ASN A 510 -15.55 15.45 -21.22
N ALA A 511 -15.69 14.22 -20.75
CA ALA A 511 -16.98 13.54 -20.72
C ALA A 511 -17.03 12.47 -19.63
N VAL A 512 -18.24 12.27 -19.11
CA VAL A 512 -18.62 11.10 -18.31
C VAL A 512 -19.61 10.27 -19.10
N PHE A 513 -19.51 8.96 -18.98
CA PHE A 513 -20.50 8.03 -19.50
C PHE A 513 -20.91 7.05 -18.41
N LEU A 514 -22.20 6.97 -18.15
CA LEU A 514 -22.76 6.00 -17.21
C LEU A 514 -23.01 4.68 -17.91
N TRP A 515 -22.77 3.56 -17.25
CA TRP A 515 -23.09 2.25 -17.79
C TRP A 515 -24.61 2.00 -17.74
N ASP A 516 -25.21 1.71 -18.90
CA ASP A 516 -26.62 1.31 -19.01
C ASP A 516 -26.71 -0.22 -19.03
N LYS A 517 -27.14 -0.81 -17.92
CA LYS A 517 -27.30 -2.27 -17.75
C LYS A 517 -28.21 -2.89 -18.81
N GLN A 518 -29.30 -2.21 -19.18
CA GLN A 518 -30.29 -2.77 -20.12
C GLN A 518 -29.77 -2.79 -21.55
N LYS A 519 -29.05 -1.74 -21.94
CA LYS A 519 -28.44 -1.63 -23.27
C LYS A 519 -27.05 -2.27 -23.36
N SER A 520 -26.47 -2.64 -22.21
CA SER A 520 -25.11 -3.15 -22.07
C SER A 520 -24.09 -2.23 -22.76
N ASN A 521 -24.19 -0.92 -22.55
CA ASN A 521 -23.28 0.06 -23.14
C ASN A 521 -23.14 1.33 -22.29
N TRP A 522 -22.10 2.13 -22.56
CA TRP A 522 -21.91 3.43 -21.95
C TRP A 522 -22.76 4.51 -22.62
N GLN A 523 -23.59 5.19 -21.84
CA GLN A 523 -24.41 6.33 -22.26
C GLN A 523 -23.80 7.62 -21.75
N ARG A 524 -23.68 8.63 -22.62
CA ARG A 524 -23.09 9.91 -22.22
C ARG A 524 -23.95 10.56 -21.15
N ALA A 525 -23.33 10.94 -20.03
CA ALA A 525 -24.01 11.66 -18.96
C ALA A 525 -24.31 13.11 -19.36
N SER A 526 -25.25 13.75 -18.66
CA SER A 526 -25.52 15.20 -18.76
C SER A 526 -24.43 16.04 -18.12
N PHE A 527 -23.58 15.44 -17.28
CA PHE A 527 -22.49 16.08 -16.56
C PHE A 527 -21.12 15.58 -17.02
N ALA A 528 -20.06 16.28 -16.61
CA ALA A 528 -18.67 15.92 -16.84
C ALA A 528 -17.81 16.39 -15.66
N LEU A 529 -16.48 16.20 -15.73
CA LEU A 529 -15.60 16.86 -14.75
C LEU A 529 -15.70 18.39 -14.89
N PRO A 530 -15.43 19.16 -13.82
CA PRO A 530 -15.65 20.61 -13.80
C PRO A 530 -14.90 21.44 -14.86
N ALA A 531 -13.79 20.92 -15.37
CA ALA A 531 -12.97 21.55 -16.40
C ALA A 531 -12.22 20.49 -17.21
N ARG A 532 -11.73 20.84 -18.40
CA ARG A 532 -10.75 20.04 -19.16
C ARG A 532 -9.38 20.07 -18.48
N ALA A 533 -8.57 19.06 -18.76
CA ALA A 533 -7.21 18.92 -18.24
C ALA A 533 -7.09 19.04 -16.71
N CYS A 534 -8.08 18.52 -15.96
CA CYS A 534 -8.00 18.43 -14.51
C CYS A 534 -7.53 17.04 -14.03
N LEU A 535 -7.73 15.97 -14.82
CA LEU A 535 -7.09 14.67 -14.56
C LEU A 535 -5.65 14.67 -15.06
N VAL A 536 -5.48 14.85 -16.37
CA VAL A 536 -4.15 14.89 -17.02
C VAL A 536 -4.04 16.05 -18.00
N ASP A 537 -2.84 16.61 -18.15
CA ASP A 537 -2.57 17.61 -19.18
C ASP A 537 -2.32 16.98 -20.57
N LYS A 538 -1.96 17.83 -21.55
CA LYS A 538 -1.61 17.41 -22.92
C LYS A 538 -0.42 16.43 -22.99
N ASN A 539 0.40 16.37 -21.95
CA ASN A 539 1.55 15.49 -21.85
C ASN A 539 1.22 14.20 -21.07
N GLY A 540 -0.03 14.04 -20.61
CA GLY A 540 -0.44 12.92 -19.78
C GLY A 540 0.02 13.03 -18.32
N ALA A 541 0.45 14.22 -17.89
CA ALA A 541 0.90 14.44 -16.52
C ALA A 541 -0.29 14.69 -15.58
N ASP A 542 -0.30 14.02 -14.42
CA ASP A 542 -1.26 14.23 -13.32
C ASP A 542 -1.36 15.72 -12.98
N GLN A 543 -2.59 16.24 -12.94
CA GLN A 543 -2.88 17.64 -12.60
C GLN A 543 -3.35 17.84 -11.16
N GLY A 544 -3.31 16.78 -10.34
CA GLY A 544 -3.59 16.83 -8.90
C GLY A 544 -5.05 16.70 -8.53
N LEU A 545 -5.88 16.07 -9.36
CA LEU A 545 -7.26 15.68 -9.02
C LEU A 545 -7.28 14.35 -8.29
N ARG A 546 -8.06 14.24 -7.21
CA ARG A 546 -8.29 13.01 -6.45
C ARG A 546 -9.79 12.80 -6.25
N PHE A 547 -10.20 11.55 -6.30
CA PHE A 547 -11.55 11.07 -5.98
C PHE A 547 -11.53 10.61 -4.53
N VAL A 548 -12.38 11.19 -3.70
CA VAL A 548 -12.43 10.95 -2.25
C VAL A 548 -13.84 11.21 -1.79
N ASP A 549 -14.47 10.27 -1.11
CA ASP A 549 -15.72 10.51 -0.37
C ASP A 549 -15.40 11.39 0.86
N LEU A 550 -15.79 12.67 0.83
CA LEU A 550 -15.45 13.63 1.89
C LEU A 550 -16.56 13.79 2.92
N ASP A 551 -17.81 13.54 2.55
CA ASP A 551 -18.98 13.69 3.41
C ASP A 551 -19.66 12.37 3.81
N ASP A 552 -18.97 11.25 3.55
CA ASP A 552 -19.37 9.87 3.89
C ASP A 552 -20.73 9.48 3.25
N ASP A 553 -21.04 10.05 2.07
CA ASP A 553 -22.29 9.79 1.34
C ASP A 553 -22.19 8.59 0.37
N SER A 554 -21.04 7.91 0.36
CA SER A 554 -20.70 6.80 -0.53
C SER A 554 -20.60 7.16 -2.01
N HIS A 555 -20.37 8.43 -2.35
CA HIS A 555 -19.99 8.89 -3.69
C HIS A 555 -18.61 9.57 -3.67
N ASP A 556 -17.87 9.43 -4.75
CA ASP A 556 -16.57 10.10 -4.86
C ASP A 556 -16.75 11.61 -5.08
N ASP A 557 -16.28 12.43 -4.15
CA ASP A 557 -16.08 13.86 -4.37
C ASP A 557 -14.74 14.14 -5.04
N LEU A 558 -14.55 15.40 -5.45
CA LEU A 558 -13.34 15.84 -6.14
C LEU A 558 -12.56 16.86 -5.33
N VAL A 559 -11.28 16.57 -5.14
CA VAL A 559 -10.28 17.52 -4.66
C VAL A 559 -9.23 17.74 -5.73
N LEU A 560 -9.07 18.99 -6.17
CA LEU A 560 -7.96 19.40 -7.03
C LEU A 560 -7.08 20.41 -6.31
N SER A 561 -5.76 20.22 -6.36
CA SER A 561 -4.81 21.24 -5.90
C SER A 561 -3.46 21.12 -6.61
N ASN A 562 -3.06 22.18 -7.33
CA ASN A 562 -1.81 22.23 -8.09
C ASN A 562 -1.15 23.62 -8.11
N ASP A 563 -0.21 23.86 -9.01
CA ASP A 563 0.49 25.17 -9.12
C ASP A 563 -0.38 26.32 -9.66
N ARG A 564 -1.57 26.04 -10.18
CA ARG A 564 -2.46 27.03 -10.79
C ARG A 564 -3.65 27.36 -9.92
N GLU A 565 -4.27 26.34 -9.33
CA GLU A 565 -5.52 26.47 -8.60
C GLU A 565 -5.73 25.34 -7.60
N TYR A 566 -6.70 25.53 -6.72
CA TYR A 566 -7.30 24.47 -5.93
C TYR A 566 -8.83 24.62 -5.90
N TRP A 567 -9.54 23.51 -5.76
CA TRP A 567 -10.98 23.51 -5.49
C TRP A 567 -11.42 22.16 -4.93
N VAL A 568 -12.55 22.18 -4.21
CA VAL A 568 -13.25 20.99 -3.70
C VAL A 568 -14.68 21.04 -4.23
N ARG A 569 -15.14 19.93 -4.80
CA ARG A 569 -16.48 19.81 -5.37
C ARG A 569 -17.11 18.49 -4.99
N LEU A 570 -18.31 18.57 -4.43
CA LEU A 570 -19.07 17.41 -4.01
C LEU A 570 -19.90 16.87 -5.15
N PHE A 571 -20.01 15.55 -5.22
CA PHE A 571 -20.99 14.90 -6.07
C PHE A 571 -22.40 15.22 -5.54
N GLN A 572 -23.38 15.42 -6.42
CA GLN A 572 -24.76 15.70 -5.99
C GLN A 572 -25.74 14.64 -6.48
N SER A 573 -25.60 14.21 -7.74
CA SER A 573 -26.42 13.16 -8.34
C SER A 573 -25.92 12.83 -9.74
N ALA A 574 -26.40 11.71 -10.30
CA ALA A 574 -26.18 11.37 -11.71
C ALA A 574 -26.80 12.37 -12.73
N SER A 575 -27.61 13.34 -12.29
CA SER A 575 -28.09 14.44 -13.15
C SER A 575 -27.22 15.69 -13.09
N GLU A 576 -26.64 15.98 -11.93
CA GLU A 576 -25.91 17.23 -11.67
C GLU A 576 -24.38 17.06 -11.64
N GLY A 577 -23.89 15.86 -11.35
CA GLY A 577 -22.47 15.56 -11.17
C GLY A 577 -21.84 16.33 -10.01
N TRP A 578 -20.58 16.74 -10.18
CA TRP A 578 -19.80 17.53 -9.21
C TRP A 578 -20.12 19.04 -9.25
N SER A 579 -21.40 19.38 -9.09
CA SER A 579 -21.93 20.73 -9.24
C SER A 579 -21.67 21.60 -8.00
N LYS A 580 -21.78 21.04 -6.79
CA LYS A 580 -21.62 21.74 -5.52
C LYS A 580 -20.14 22.00 -5.24
N ARG A 581 -19.76 23.26 -5.09
CA ARG A 581 -18.37 23.67 -4.80
C ARG A 581 -18.28 24.18 -3.36
N THR A 582 -17.42 23.59 -2.55
CA THR A 582 -17.19 23.99 -1.16
C THR A 582 -15.95 24.88 -1.03
N ARG A 583 -14.90 24.63 -1.82
CA ARG A 583 -13.67 25.44 -1.81
C ARG A 583 -13.22 25.82 -3.21
N ASN A 584 -12.60 26.98 -3.34
CA ASN A 584 -11.83 27.37 -4.52
C ASN A 584 -10.82 28.47 -4.23
N GLY A 585 -9.70 28.47 -4.96
CA GLY A 585 -8.76 29.57 -4.91
C GLY A 585 -7.50 29.30 -5.73
N LYS A 586 -6.47 30.09 -5.48
CA LYS A 586 -5.16 30.01 -6.11
C LYS A 586 -4.07 29.75 -5.07
N PRO A 587 -2.93 29.15 -5.47
CA PRO A 587 -1.81 29.00 -4.56
C PRO A 587 -1.37 30.34 -3.97
N GLY A 588 -1.27 30.41 -2.64
CA GLY A 588 -0.90 31.63 -1.90
C GLY A 588 -2.06 32.34 -1.21
N ASP A 589 -3.32 31.95 -1.48
CA ASP A 589 -4.47 32.44 -0.71
C ASP A 589 -4.34 32.04 0.78
N PRO A 590 -4.87 32.82 1.75
CA PRO A 590 -4.74 32.53 3.19
C PRO A 590 -5.22 31.13 3.60
N GLU A 591 -6.22 30.59 2.90
CA GLU A 591 -6.81 29.26 3.13
C GLU A 591 -6.41 28.23 2.06
N PHE A 592 -5.22 28.38 1.45
CA PHE A 592 -4.81 27.51 0.36
C PHE A 592 -4.73 26.03 0.78
N LEU A 593 -5.27 25.15 -0.07
CA LEU A 593 -5.09 23.71 0.11
C LEU A 593 -3.66 23.30 -0.29
N PRO A 594 -3.01 22.39 0.46
CA PRO A 594 -1.75 21.79 0.05
C PRO A 594 -1.81 21.29 -1.39
N LYS A 595 -0.79 21.66 -2.18
CA LYS A 595 -0.68 21.17 -3.55
C LYS A 595 -0.56 19.66 -3.54
N ILE A 596 -1.44 18.97 -4.25
CA ILE A 596 -1.34 17.53 -4.52
C ILE A 596 -0.22 17.30 -5.53
N VAL A 597 -0.20 18.11 -6.60
CA VAL A 597 0.87 18.15 -7.60
C VAL A 597 1.60 19.49 -7.55
N ARG A 598 2.93 19.45 -7.48
CA ARG A 598 3.81 20.62 -7.53
C ARG A 598 4.86 20.39 -8.60
N GLN A 599 4.97 21.33 -9.53
CA GLN A 599 5.86 21.30 -10.69
C GLN A 599 5.75 19.99 -11.49
N GLY A 600 4.51 19.49 -11.65
CA GLY A 600 4.22 18.25 -12.38
C GLY A 600 4.63 16.96 -11.64
N LYS A 601 4.95 17.04 -10.34
CA LYS A 601 5.28 15.88 -9.50
C LYS A 601 4.34 15.78 -8.31
N LEU A 602 4.10 14.55 -7.85
CA LEU A 602 3.35 14.31 -6.62
C LEU A 602 4.07 14.97 -5.44
N ASN A 603 3.35 15.75 -4.66
CA ASN A 603 3.94 16.59 -3.62
C ASN A 603 3.88 15.97 -2.21
N GLY A 604 3.40 14.72 -2.10
CA GLY A 604 3.28 14.00 -0.83
C GLY A 604 1.94 14.16 -0.14
N VAL A 605 0.87 14.43 -0.90
CA VAL A 605 -0.50 14.46 -0.38
C VAL A 605 -1.16 13.09 -0.53
N TRP A 606 -1.92 12.66 0.49
CA TRP A 606 -2.89 11.56 0.43
C TRP A 606 -4.07 11.84 1.36
N PHE A 607 -5.08 10.97 1.32
CA PHE A 607 -6.31 11.07 2.10
C PHE A 607 -6.37 9.87 3.02
N HIS A 608 -6.44 10.11 4.33
CA HIS A 608 -6.35 9.08 5.35
C HIS A 608 -6.81 9.62 6.70
N SER A 609 -7.46 8.78 7.52
CA SER A 609 -7.98 9.16 8.84
C SER A 609 -8.80 10.46 8.79
N ASP A 610 -9.79 10.50 7.90
CA ASP A 610 -10.76 11.60 7.70
C ASP A 610 -10.09 12.97 7.49
N ALA A 611 -8.95 12.95 6.80
CA ALA A 611 -8.19 14.14 6.52
C ALA A 611 -7.39 14.06 5.21
N MET A 612 -7.22 15.22 4.59
CA MET A 612 -6.15 15.46 3.63
C MET A 612 -4.85 15.65 4.42
N VAL A 613 -3.85 14.84 4.09
CA VAL A 613 -2.55 14.82 4.77
C VAL A 613 -1.46 15.19 3.78
N LEU A 614 -0.54 16.06 4.18
CA LEU A 614 0.69 16.35 3.45
C LEU A 614 1.89 15.99 4.31
N GLN A 615 2.86 15.30 3.72
CA GLN A 615 4.19 15.13 4.28
C GLN A 615 5.24 15.33 3.19
N ASN A 616 6.11 16.34 3.37
CA ASN A 616 7.22 16.65 2.47
C ASN A 616 8.24 17.59 3.12
N GLU A 617 9.14 18.19 2.34
CA GLU A 617 10.20 19.07 2.81
C GLU A 617 9.74 20.39 3.48
N TYR A 618 8.46 20.74 3.36
CA TYR A 618 7.88 21.94 3.96
C TYR A 618 7.24 21.69 5.32
N THR A 619 7.02 20.44 5.70
CA THR A 619 6.24 20.10 6.91
C THR A 619 7.09 19.92 8.16
N ILE A 620 8.42 20.11 8.07
CA ILE A 620 9.37 19.85 9.16
C ILE A 620 9.11 20.68 10.43
N LYS A 621 8.54 21.89 10.28
CA LYS A 621 8.20 22.77 11.42
C LYS A 621 6.79 22.55 11.95
N ASN A 622 6.00 21.73 11.27
CA ASN A 622 4.63 21.45 11.66
C ASN A 622 4.60 20.42 12.78
N LYS A 623 3.55 20.49 13.60
CA LYS A 623 3.24 19.45 14.57
C LYS A 623 3.09 18.11 13.84
N ASP A 624 3.60 17.04 14.44
CA ASP A 624 3.57 15.67 13.88
C ASP A 624 4.23 15.57 12.49
N TYR A 625 5.00 16.59 12.08
CA TYR A 625 5.71 16.70 10.81
C TYR A 625 4.82 16.62 9.56
N ILE A 626 3.54 16.95 9.70
CA ILE A 626 2.55 16.91 8.62
C ILE A 626 1.73 18.20 8.59
N ILE A 627 1.11 18.48 7.45
CA ILE A 627 -0.12 19.28 7.43
C ILE A 627 -1.27 18.29 7.40
N ARG A 628 -2.27 18.49 8.26
CA ARG A 628 -3.50 17.71 8.32
C ARG A 628 -4.69 18.65 8.23
N ILE A 629 -5.54 18.45 7.24
CA ILE A 629 -6.80 19.19 7.06
C ILE A 629 -7.94 18.17 7.15
N PRO A 630 -8.71 18.16 8.26
CA PRO A 630 -9.90 17.34 8.40
C PRO A 630 -10.86 17.50 7.21
N PHE A 631 -11.58 16.45 6.83
CA PHE A 631 -12.60 16.54 5.77
C PHE A 631 -13.68 17.56 6.10
N ALA A 632 -14.11 17.65 7.37
CA ALA A 632 -15.04 18.68 7.83
C ALA A 632 -14.59 20.11 7.46
N ASP A 633 -13.29 20.39 7.52
CA ASP A 633 -12.75 21.69 7.14
C ASP A 633 -12.78 21.86 5.61
N LEU A 634 -12.59 20.80 4.82
CA LEU A 634 -12.73 20.84 3.35
C LEU A 634 -14.17 21.09 2.90
N LEU A 635 -15.14 20.68 3.71
CA LEU A 635 -16.57 20.85 3.47
C LEU A 635 -17.10 22.22 3.91
N ASP A 636 -16.47 22.85 4.92
CA ASP A 636 -16.82 24.20 5.34
C ASP A 636 -16.50 25.19 4.21
N ALA A 637 -17.52 25.90 3.73
CA ALA A 637 -17.43 26.77 2.57
C ALA A 637 -16.60 28.04 2.81
N GLY A 638 -16.11 28.24 4.04
CA GLY A 638 -15.67 29.55 4.53
C GLY A 638 -16.88 30.48 4.66
N LYS A 639 -16.93 31.27 5.73
CA LYS A 639 -17.95 32.32 5.89
C LYS A 639 -17.63 33.55 5.08
#